data_AF-A0A3M1YQR7-F1
#
_entry.id   AF-A0A3M1YQR7-F1
#
_cell.length_a   1.000
_cell.length_b   1.000
_cell.length_c   1.000
_cell.angle_alpha   90.00
_cell.angle_beta   90.00
_cell.angle_gamma   90.00
#
_symmetry.space_group_name_H-M   'P 1'
#
loop_
_entity.id
_entity.type
_entity.pdbx_description
1 polymer ?
#
loop_
_entity_poly.entity_id
_entity_poly.type
_entity_poly.pdbx_seq_one_letter_code
_entity_poly.pdbx_strand_id
1 'polypeptide(L)'
;MIPLRLELKNFLPYRSPDPIRFEGLHLACLVGHNGAGKSSILDAITYALWGRTRAKKEDDLIHMGQKEMMVQLDFEQEGVIYRVVRRRGRRKTGSLNLFVINEQGDLITLDQPSMRGTQQKIEEILRLDYETFIHSAFLQQGQADAFTTKNPAERKRILANILGLERWRKYEDEAKERLKAAQTSIHNIEGRITQIDEELAREPGLKKEQQAAEKTYGEALAALETAQAALEEYAHVPGELKRAQQNFADLERQQADYDRDLREVEEQIERNKARIAEYEAVLEQEQTIEQGYEQLQQARETDAVLREKLLAYNTLERQYQEVQRKLQEHRAELEAQLRACEAQIAELERDQTQDYGEQLAEVIAEIESLERAEQQRDALTEEVNELEQEKARLETEWRIIESEGKDLSQRIATLEQAQGVSSCPLCGQPLSDEHYEEVLKQLKEEREEKRNRWKQFGEEIQKLAETIQTRRKEVDALAPELKRLSALRETAGSLQAKHERATDAQERLLQVTAERDHLANLLEQDNFAPELRQELAQLTAEREQLGYDEREYQDTHERLQELREFEKQYSTLEVARNSMPQVVEALEGAEKRLKTLHKVIHEKAETLEKLEAEIAHLQVLEEERQRRETEVQRLRTAERSANERLTRVRQQLAALESQKQRRADLEQRLIDLQEEAVILAELRDAFGKNGVQAMIIESAIPELESTANRLLAQMTDGRMQLRFSTQREKTTGELRETLDIEIADELGTRNYEMYSGGEAFRINFAIRIALSQMLARRAGAHLRTLFIDEGFGTQ
;
A
#
# COMPACT_ATOMS: atom_id res chain seq x y z
N MET A 1 -111.70 -46.21 -4.42
CA MET A 1 -111.18 -47.55 -4.70
C MET A 1 -112.28 -48.34 -5.40
N ILE A 2 -112.05 -48.68 -6.67
CA ILE A 2 -112.87 -49.59 -7.48
C ILE A 2 -111.99 -50.79 -7.83
N PRO A 3 -112.32 -52.03 -7.40
CA PRO A 3 -111.57 -53.20 -7.83
C PRO A 3 -111.75 -53.39 -9.34
N LEU A 4 -110.65 -53.67 -10.05
CA LEU A 4 -110.66 -53.91 -11.50
C LEU A 4 -110.37 -55.37 -11.82
N ARG A 5 -109.30 -55.94 -11.25
CA ARG A 5 -108.90 -57.33 -11.49
C ARG A 5 -108.35 -57.97 -10.23
N LEU A 6 -108.83 -59.17 -9.90
CA LEU A 6 -108.33 -59.98 -8.79
C LEU A 6 -107.78 -61.31 -9.29
N GLU A 7 -106.51 -61.57 -8.98
CA GLU A 7 -105.82 -62.80 -9.35
C GLU A 7 -105.36 -63.55 -8.08
N LEU A 8 -105.69 -64.84 -8.02
CA LEU A 8 -105.50 -65.68 -6.83
C LEU A 8 -104.67 -66.90 -7.18
N LYS A 9 -103.69 -67.21 -6.33
CA LYS A 9 -102.94 -68.46 -6.39
C LYS A 9 -102.80 -69.06 -4.99
N ASN A 10 -103.26 -70.29 -4.82
CA ASN A 10 -103.24 -71.07 -3.59
C ASN A 10 -103.79 -70.32 -2.36
N PHE A 11 -104.85 -69.54 -2.54
CA PHE A 11 -105.49 -68.74 -1.50
C PHE A 11 -106.83 -69.35 -1.08
N LEU A 12 -106.94 -69.79 0.18
CA LEU A 12 -108.14 -70.43 0.74
C LEU A 12 -108.67 -71.56 -0.21
N PRO A 13 -109.93 -71.65 -0.69
CA PRO A 13 -110.32 -72.75 -1.59
C PRO A 13 -109.76 -72.59 -3.02
N TYR A 14 -109.20 -71.44 -3.38
CA TYR A 14 -108.75 -71.13 -4.73
C TYR A 14 -107.30 -71.59 -4.97
N ARG A 15 -107.10 -72.52 -5.91
CA ARG A 15 -105.75 -72.98 -6.30
C ARG A 15 -105.10 -72.08 -7.35
N SER A 16 -105.73 -71.92 -8.49
CA SER A 16 -105.28 -71.01 -9.56
C SER A 16 -106.44 -70.76 -10.53
N PRO A 17 -107.55 -70.18 -10.06
CA PRO A 17 -108.67 -69.82 -10.94
C PRO A 17 -108.23 -68.78 -11.97
N ASP A 18 -109.00 -68.65 -13.06
CA ASP A 18 -108.85 -67.52 -13.97
C ASP A 18 -109.06 -66.19 -13.21
N PRO A 19 -108.35 -65.10 -13.57
CA PRO A 19 -108.51 -63.81 -12.91
C PRO A 19 -109.95 -63.30 -12.97
N ILE A 20 -110.47 -62.87 -11.82
CA ILE A 20 -111.78 -62.26 -11.71
C ILE A 20 -111.68 -60.81 -12.20
N ARG A 21 -112.51 -60.49 -13.21
CA ARG A 21 -112.58 -59.18 -13.85
C ARG A 21 -113.82 -58.43 -13.36
N PHE A 22 -113.61 -57.26 -12.79
CA PHE A 22 -114.64 -56.37 -12.25
C PHE A 22 -114.87 -55.14 -13.14
N GLU A 23 -114.10 -54.98 -14.22
CA GLU A 23 -114.19 -53.82 -15.10
C GLU A 23 -115.62 -53.66 -15.67
N GLY A 24 -116.22 -52.49 -15.47
CA GLY A 24 -117.58 -52.17 -15.95
C GLY A 24 -118.73 -52.69 -15.07
N LEU A 25 -118.46 -53.37 -13.95
CA LEU A 25 -119.51 -53.83 -13.03
C LEU A 25 -119.87 -52.75 -12.00
N HIS A 26 -121.16 -52.36 -11.93
CA HIS A 26 -121.68 -51.45 -10.90
C HIS A 26 -122.35 -52.17 -9.73
N LEU A 27 -122.84 -53.39 -9.95
CA LEU A 27 -123.40 -54.27 -8.94
C LEU A 27 -123.01 -55.71 -9.28
N ALA A 28 -122.40 -56.41 -8.33
CA ALA A 28 -122.02 -57.81 -8.48
C ALA A 28 -122.63 -58.65 -7.34
N CYS A 29 -123.29 -59.75 -7.70
CA CYS A 29 -123.82 -60.72 -6.75
C CYS A 29 -123.05 -62.03 -6.86
N LEU A 30 -122.39 -62.45 -5.79
CA LEU A 30 -121.62 -63.69 -5.74
C LEU A 30 -122.51 -64.85 -5.24
N VAL A 31 -122.94 -65.71 -6.17
CA VAL A 31 -123.84 -66.84 -5.87
C VAL A 31 -123.06 -68.17 -5.90
N GLY A 32 -123.32 -69.04 -4.93
CA GLY A 32 -122.70 -70.36 -4.84
C GLY A 32 -123.08 -71.08 -3.54
N HIS A 33 -122.85 -72.39 -3.48
CA HIS A 33 -123.09 -73.19 -2.28
C HIS A 33 -122.28 -72.69 -1.08
N ASN A 34 -122.74 -72.97 0.14
CA ASN A 34 -121.97 -72.65 1.33
C ASN A 34 -120.64 -73.43 1.31
N GLY A 35 -119.55 -72.75 1.68
CA GLY A 35 -118.19 -73.30 1.55
C GLY A 35 -117.56 -73.18 0.15
N ALA A 36 -118.25 -72.65 -0.86
CA ALA A 36 -117.69 -72.47 -2.21
C ALA A 36 -116.64 -71.36 -2.35
N GLY A 37 -116.34 -70.61 -1.28
CA GLY A 37 -115.31 -69.56 -1.28
C GLY A 37 -115.77 -68.13 -1.52
N LYS A 38 -117.08 -67.84 -1.52
CA LYS A 38 -117.65 -66.49 -1.72
C LYS A 38 -116.97 -65.43 -0.83
N SER A 39 -116.96 -65.68 0.48
CA SER A 39 -116.33 -64.84 1.49
C SER A 39 -114.80 -64.76 1.33
N SER A 40 -114.17 -65.80 0.78
CA SER A 40 -112.73 -65.83 0.50
C SER A 40 -112.32 -64.85 -0.61
N ILE A 41 -113.20 -64.53 -1.57
CA ILE A 41 -112.92 -63.48 -2.57
C ILE A 41 -112.77 -62.12 -1.87
N LEU A 42 -113.68 -61.82 -0.95
CA LEU A 42 -113.64 -60.58 -0.17
C LEU A 42 -112.41 -60.52 0.75
N ASP A 43 -112.05 -61.65 1.38
CA ASP A 43 -110.83 -61.76 2.17
C ASP A 43 -109.56 -61.55 1.33
N ALA A 44 -109.58 -61.92 0.05
CA ALA A 44 -108.45 -61.68 -0.83
C ALA A 44 -108.26 -60.18 -1.10
N ILE A 45 -109.34 -59.43 -1.30
CA ILE A 45 -109.28 -57.97 -1.50
C ILE A 45 -108.74 -57.28 -0.24
N THR A 46 -109.26 -57.63 0.94
CA THR A 46 -108.78 -57.05 2.20
C THR A 46 -107.34 -57.45 2.51
N TYR A 47 -106.96 -58.69 2.20
CA TYR A 47 -105.57 -59.14 2.30
C TYR A 47 -104.66 -58.36 1.37
N ALA A 48 -105.03 -58.17 0.09
CA ALA A 48 -104.22 -57.44 -0.86
C ALA A 48 -103.93 -56.01 -0.37
N LEU A 49 -104.96 -55.28 0.05
CA LEU A 49 -104.82 -53.87 0.42
C LEU A 49 -104.19 -53.67 1.80
N TRP A 50 -104.61 -54.40 2.83
CA TRP A 50 -104.17 -54.16 4.22
C TRP A 50 -103.37 -55.30 4.85
N GLY A 51 -103.20 -56.43 4.15
CA GLY A 51 -102.51 -57.61 4.70
C GLY A 51 -103.30 -58.30 5.82
N ARG A 52 -104.58 -57.96 6.00
CA ARG A 52 -105.44 -58.45 7.08
C ARG A 52 -106.66 -59.18 6.51
N THR A 53 -107.11 -60.21 7.20
CA THR A 53 -108.28 -61.04 6.85
C THR A 53 -109.01 -61.49 8.11
N ARG A 54 -110.09 -62.24 7.94
CA ARG A 54 -110.79 -62.95 9.01
C ARG A 54 -110.00 -64.07 9.68
N ALA A 55 -108.96 -64.61 9.03
CA ALA A 55 -108.21 -65.74 9.56
C ALA A 55 -107.33 -65.31 10.74
N LYS A 56 -107.32 -66.10 11.82
CA LYS A 56 -106.50 -65.80 13.02
C LYS A 56 -105.00 -65.96 12.77
N LYS A 57 -104.60 -66.84 11.85
CA LYS A 57 -103.21 -67.03 11.43
C LYS A 57 -103.10 -66.82 9.93
N GLU A 58 -102.11 -66.05 9.51
CA GLU A 58 -101.87 -65.75 8.10
C GLU A 58 -101.45 -67.00 7.28
N ASP A 59 -100.91 -68.03 7.93
CA ASP A 59 -100.57 -69.31 7.29
C ASP A 59 -101.81 -70.16 6.95
N ASP A 60 -102.94 -69.90 7.60
CA ASP A 60 -104.22 -70.58 7.33
C ASP A 60 -104.86 -70.08 6.01
N LEU A 61 -104.35 -68.98 5.45
CA LEU A 61 -104.75 -68.45 4.15
C LEU A 61 -104.21 -69.27 2.97
N ILE A 62 -103.15 -70.06 3.19
CA ILE A 62 -102.54 -70.89 2.15
C ILE A 62 -103.40 -72.15 1.95
N HIS A 63 -103.80 -72.41 0.70
CA HIS A 63 -104.59 -73.60 0.34
C HIS A 63 -103.95 -74.88 0.89
N MET A 64 -104.78 -75.79 1.43
CA MET A 64 -104.30 -77.00 2.09
C MET A 64 -103.41 -77.84 1.16
N GLY A 65 -102.21 -78.20 1.63
CA GLY A 65 -101.21 -78.94 0.87
C GLY A 65 -100.22 -78.09 0.05
N GLN A 66 -100.41 -76.77 -0.01
CA GLN A 66 -99.52 -75.85 -0.74
C GLN A 66 -98.46 -75.19 0.16
N LYS A 67 -97.36 -74.71 -0.45
CA LYS A 67 -96.23 -74.08 0.26
C LYS A 67 -96.25 -72.55 0.23
N GLU A 68 -96.90 -71.96 -0.77
CA GLU A 68 -96.96 -70.52 -0.99
C GLU A 68 -98.32 -70.11 -1.59
N MET A 69 -98.70 -68.85 -1.37
CA MET A 69 -99.86 -68.21 -1.95
C MET A 69 -99.51 -66.83 -2.54
N MET A 70 -100.33 -66.37 -3.47
CA MET A 70 -100.26 -65.02 -4.03
C MET A 70 -101.67 -64.46 -4.19
N VAL A 71 -101.81 -63.19 -3.84
CA VAL A 71 -103.00 -62.38 -4.12
C VAL A 71 -102.54 -61.12 -4.82
N GLN A 72 -103.11 -60.87 -5.99
CA GLN A 72 -102.89 -59.64 -6.75
C GLN A 72 -104.23 -58.95 -6.98
N LEU A 73 -104.27 -57.66 -6.65
CA LEU A 73 -105.43 -56.81 -6.89
C LEU A 73 -105.01 -55.58 -7.69
N ASP A 74 -105.69 -55.36 -8.81
CA ASP A 74 -105.66 -54.12 -9.55
C ASP A 74 -106.89 -53.31 -9.16
N PHE A 75 -106.72 -52.04 -8.81
CA PHE A 75 -107.81 -51.16 -8.41
C PHE A 75 -107.61 -49.74 -8.94
N GLU A 76 -108.71 -49.03 -9.16
CA GLU A 76 -108.72 -47.62 -9.53
C GLU A 76 -108.95 -46.73 -8.31
N GLN A 77 -108.18 -45.66 -8.20
CA GLN A 77 -108.36 -44.58 -7.23
C GLN A 77 -108.15 -43.24 -7.93
N GLU A 78 -109.16 -42.36 -7.92
CA GLU A 78 -109.10 -41.01 -8.52
C GLU A 78 -108.64 -41.00 -10.00
N GLY A 79 -109.03 -42.00 -10.79
CA GLY A 79 -108.65 -42.14 -12.20
C GLY A 79 -107.27 -42.76 -12.44
N VAL A 80 -106.53 -43.10 -11.37
CA VAL A 80 -105.22 -43.77 -11.45
C VAL A 80 -105.39 -45.25 -11.09
N ILE A 81 -104.77 -46.13 -11.87
CA ILE A 81 -104.81 -47.58 -11.65
C ILE A 81 -103.58 -48.03 -10.88
N TYR A 82 -103.80 -48.73 -9.78
CA TYR A 82 -102.75 -49.30 -8.93
C TYR A 82 -102.83 -50.82 -8.94
N ARG A 83 -101.67 -51.47 -8.80
CA ARG A 83 -101.56 -52.92 -8.61
C ARG A 83 -100.86 -53.22 -7.30
N VAL A 84 -101.49 -54.04 -6.47
CA VAL A 84 -100.90 -54.57 -5.23
C VAL A 84 -100.73 -56.06 -5.36
N VAL A 85 -99.51 -56.55 -5.11
CA VAL A 85 -99.18 -57.97 -5.11
C VAL A 85 -98.66 -58.37 -3.74
N ARG A 86 -99.32 -59.34 -3.11
CA ARG A 86 -98.85 -59.98 -1.88
C ARG A 86 -98.52 -61.43 -2.12
N ARG A 87 -97.37 -61.86 -1.64
CA ARG A 87 -96.98 -63.28 -1.62
C ARG A 87 -96.63 -63.71 -0.20
N ARG A 88 -97.00 -64.93 0.15
CA ARG A 88 -96.64 -65.52 1.44
C ARG A 88 -96.23 -66.98 1.27
N GLY A 89 -95.14 -67.36 1.91
CA GLY A 89 -94.74 -68.76 2.08
C GLY A 89 -95.06 -69.24 3.50
N ARG A 90 -95.38 -70.53 3.64
CA ARG A 90 -95.67 -71.13 4.94
C ARG A 90 -94.46 -71.01 5.87
N ARG A 91 -94.63 -70.41 7.05
CA ARG A 91 -93.54 -70.07 8.00
C ARG A 91 -92.41 -69.22 7.41
N LYS A 92 -92.64 -68.46 6.34
CA LYS A 92 -91.69 -67.51 5.74
C LYS A 92 -92.26 -66.09 5.76
N THR A 93 -91.37 -65.10 5.82
CA THR A 93 -91.75 -63.69 5.64
C THR A 93 -92.33 -63.49 4.24
N GLY A 94 -93.49 -62.83 4.17
CA GLY A 94 -94.13 -62.49 2.90
C GLY A 94 -93.44 -61.34 2.17
N SER A 95 -93.93 -61.02 0.97
CA SER A 95 -93.56 -59.82 0.21
C SER A 95 -94.80 -59.00 -0.13
N LEU A 96 -94.61 -57.69 -0.22
CA LEU A 96 -95.61 -56.69 -0.59
C LEU A 96 -94.99 -55.80 -1.65
N ASN A 97 -95.61 -55.78 -2.83
CA ASN A 97 -95.23 -54.87 -3.91
C ASN A 97 -96.43 -54.00 -4.31
N LEU A 98 -96.19 -52.71 -4.49
CA LEU A 98 -97.16 -51.72 -4.95
C LEU A 98 -96.65 -51.12 -6.26
N PHE A 99 -97.53 -51.05 -7.26
CA PHE A 99 -97.25 -50.43 -8.55
C PHE A 99 -98.35 -49.44 -8.91
N VAL A 100 -98.00 -48.43 -9.70
CA VAL A 100 -98.95 -47.63 -10.48
C VAL A 100 -98.85 -48.02 -11.95
N ILE A 101 -99.99 -48.14 -12.62
CA ILE A 101 -100.09 -48.45 -14.06
C ILE A 101 -100.28 -47.11 -14.80
N ASN A 102 -99.35 -46.79 -15.69
CA ASN A 102 -99.44 -45.57 -16.52
C ASN A 102 -100.45 -45.75 -17.67
N GLU A 103 -100.74 -44.68 -18.43
CA GLU A 103 -101.65 -44.73 -19.58
C GLU A 103 -101.19 -45.68 -20.71
N GLN A 104 -99.91 -46.06 -20.73
CA GLN A 104 -99.30 -46.97 -21.69
C GLN A 104 -99.35 -48.45 -21.25
N GLY A 105 -99.76 -48.72 -20.00
CA GLY A 105 -99.85 -50.06 -19.41
C GLY A 105 -98.60 -50.54 -18.65
N ASP A 106 -97.57 -49.70 -18.50
CA ASP A 106 -96.34 -50.05 -17.77
C ASP A 106 -96.52 -49.97 -16.26
N LEU A 107 -95.82 -50.85 -15.54
CA LEU A 107 -95.82 -50.93 -14.07
C LEU A 107 -94.65 -50.12 -13.49
N ILE A 108 -94.97 -49.04 -12.77
CA ILE A 108 -94.00 -48.22 -12.03
C ILE A 108 -94.06 -48.59 -10.55
N THR A 109 -92.95 -49.05 -9.97
CA THR A 109 -92.86 -49.46 -8.57
C THR A 109 -92.98 -48.26 -7.63
N LEU A 110 -93.82 -48.40 -6.59
CA LEU A 110 -94.01 -47.43 -5.49
C LEU A 110 -93.61 -47.99 -4.12
N ASP A 111 -92.86 -49.09 -4.10
CA ASP A 111 -92.33 -49.73 -2.90
C ASP A 111 -91.49 -48.76 -2.06
N GLN A 112 -91.52 -48.93 -0.74
CA GLN A 112 -90.70 -48.18 0.22
C GLN A 112 -89.59 -49.08 0.80
N PRO A 113 -88.58 -48.52 1.50
CA PRO A 113 -87.46 -49.30 2.05
C PRO A 113 -87.85 -50.44 3.01
N SER A 114 -89.08 -50.47 3.51
CA SER A 114 -89.62 -51.55 4.33
C SER A 114 -91.05 -51.89 3.94
N MET A 115 -91.46 -53.15 4.18
CA MET A 115 -92.87 -53.56 3.96
C MET A 115 -93.85 -52.69 4.75
N ARG A 116 -93.46 -52.21 5.94
CA ARG A 116 -94.27 -51.29 6.75
C ARG A 116 -94.40 -49.92 6.06
N GLY A 117 -93.32 -49.42 5.47
CA GLY A 117 -93.36 -48.19 4.66
C GLY A 117 -94.28 -48.35 3.44
N THR A 118 -94.18 -49.48 2.72
CA THR A 118 -95.05 -49.74 1.56
C THR A 118 -96.52 -49.87 2.00
N GLN A 119 -96.78 -50.53 3.13
CA GLN A 119 -98.11 -50.60 3.74
C GLN A 119 -98.67 -49.20 4.04
N GLN A 120 -97.88 -48.35 4.67
CA GLN A 120 -98.29 -46.97 4.97
C GLN A 120 -98.56 -46.19 3.69
N LYS A 121 -97.76 -46.39 2.64
CA LYS A 121 -98.00 -45.75 1.34
C LYS A 121 -99.32 -46.19 0.71
N ILE A 122 -99.68 -47.48 0.82
CA ILE A 122 -100.99 -47.99 0.38
C ILE A 122 -102.12 -47.33 1.17
N GLU A 123 -101.98 -47.23 2.50
CA GLU A 123 -102.98 -46.57 3.37
C GLU A 123 -103.12 -45.07 3.06
N GLU A 124 -102.02 -44.37 2.72
CA GLU A 124 -102.05 -42.97 2.25
C GLU A 124 -102.76 -42.81 0.91
N ILE A 125 -102.53 -43.72 -0.04
CA ILE A 125 -103.19 -43.71 -1.37
C ILE A 125 -104.69 -43.99 -1.21
N LEU A 126 -105.05 -44.97 -0.38
CA LEU A 126 -106.44 -45.28 -0.07
C LEU A 126 -107.07 -44.19 0.81
N ARG A 127 -106.27 -43.43 1.57
CA ARG A 127 -106.67 -42.51 2.65
C ARG A 127 -107.52 -43.18 3.73
N LEU A 128 -107.37 -44.50 3.88
CA LEU A 128 -108.21 -45.36 4.68
C LEU A 128 -107.37 -46.49 5.27
N ASP A 129 -107.32 -46.55 6.60
CA ASP A 129 -106.76 -47.70 7.30
C ASP A 129 -107.75 -48.88 7.31
N TYR A 130 -107.24 -50.06 7.68
CA TYR A 130 -108.04 -51.29 7.69
C TYR A 130 -109.27 -51.19 8.59
N GLU A 131 -109.11 -50.64 9.80
CA GLU A 131 -110.20 -50.53 10.76
C GLU A 131 -111.29 -49.63 10.20
N THR A 132 -110.94 -48.46 9.67
CA THR A 132 -111.87 -47.52 9.06
C THR A 132 -112.56 -48.15 7.85
N PHE A 133 -111.85 -48.89 7.00
CA PHE A 133 -112.45 -49.63 5.88
C PHE A 133 -113.47 -50.67 6.35
N ILE A 134 -113.11 -51.50 7.34
CA ILE A 134 -114.02 -52.47 7.92
C ILE A 134 -115.23 -51.74 8.50
N HIS A 135 -115.05 -50.76 9.38
CA HIS A 135 -116.15 -50.06 10.07
C HIS A 135 -116.99 -49.14 9.17
N SER A 136 -116.62 -48.95 7.89
CA SER A 136 -117.37 -48.13 6.93
C SER A 136 -117.85 -48.92 5.71
N ALA A 137 -116.98 -49.25 4.76
CA ALA A 137 -117.36 -49.76 3.44
C ALA A 137 -117.39 -51.29 3.29
N PHE A 138 -117.15 -52.05 4.37
CA PHE A 138 -117.16 -53.51 4.34
C PHE A 138 -118.07 -54.12 5.40
N LEU A 139 -119.24 -54.62 4.99
CA LEU A 139 -120.16 -55.34 5.88
C LEU A 139 -119.79 -56.82 5.91
N GLN A 140 -119.01 -57.21 6.91
CA GLN A 140 -118.65 -58.60 7.14
C GLN A 140 -119.77 -59.36 7.87
N GLN A 141 -119.93 -60.65 7.54
CA GLN A 141 -120.83 -61.57 8.23
C GLN A 141 -120.65 -61.51 9.75
N GLY A 142 -121.75 -61.24 10.47
CA GLY A 142 -121.78 -61.18 11.94
C GLY A 142 -121.11 -59.96 12.59
N GLN A 143 -120.68 -58.95 11.81
CA GLN A 143 -120.04 -57.72 12.32
C GLN A 143 -120.73 -56.45 11.79
N ALA A 144 -122.07 -56.45 11.77
CA ALA A 144 -122.84 -55.27 11.43
C ALA A 144 -122.61 -54.13 12.45
N ASP A 145 -122.40 -54.50 13.72
CA ASP A 145 -122.29 -53.68 14.93
C ASP A 145 -120.89 -53.16 15.26
N ALA A 146 -119.95 -53.25 14.31
CA ALA A 146 -118.52 -53.06 14.58
C ALA A 146 -118.13 -51.62 15.01
N PHE A 147 -118.87 -50.59 14.57
CA PHE A 147 -118.71 -49.21 15.06
C PHE A 147 -119.50 -48.96 16.35
N THR A 148 -120.71 -49.50 16.45
CA THR A 148 -121.65 -49.24 17.55
C THR A 148 -121.31 -50.00 18.83
N THR A 149 -120.51 -51.06 18.78
CA THR A 149 -120.02 -51.78 19.99
C THR A 149 -118.74 -51.20 20.58
N LYS A 150 -118.06 -50.28 19.87
CA LYS A 150 -116.82 -49.66 20.32
C LYS A 150 -117.07 -48.73 21.52
N ASN A 151 -116.09 -48.61 22.41
CA ASN A 151 -116.18 -47.60 23.48
C ASN A 151 -116.15 -46.17 22.89
N PRO A 152 -116.68 -45.16 23.60
CA PRO A 152 -116.77 -43.80 23.06
C PRO A 152 -115.45 -43.18 22.62
N ALA A 153 -114.34 -43.48 23.32
CA ALA A 153 -113.02 -42.98 22.96
C ALA A 153 -112.51 -43.55 21.63
N GLU A 154 -112.75 -44.85 21.37
CA GLU A 154 -112.44 -45.50 20.10
C GLU A 154 -113.33 -44.97 18.97
N ARG A 155 -114.63 -44.75 19.21
CA ARG A 155 -115.53 -44.14 18.21
C ARG A 155 -115.07 -42.72 17.85
N LYS A 156 -114.67 -41.89 18.84
CA LYS A 156 -114.12 -40.55 18.61
C LYS A 156 -112.81 -40.60 17.84
N ARG A 157 -111.93 -41.56 18.10
CA ARG A 157 -110.69 -41.77 17.33
C ARG A 157 -110.97 -42.14 15.87
N ILE A 158 -111.92 -43.06 15.64
CA ILE A 158 -112.33 -43.43 14.27
C ILE A 158 -112.88 -42.20 13.55
N LEU A 159 -113.74 -41.42 14.21
CA LEU A 159 -114.27 -40.17 13.65
C LEU A 159 -113.17 -39.12 13.39
N ALA A 160 -112.20 -38.97 14.28
CA ALA A 160 -111.06 -38.07 14.12
C ALA A 160 -110.16 -38.46 12.93
N ASN A 161 -109.95 -39.77 12.72
CA ASN A 161 -109.23 -40.30 11.56
C ASN A 161 -110.00 -40.04 10.26
N ILE A 162 -111.31 -40.29 10.26
CA ILE A 162 -112.21 -39.97 9.14
C ILE A 162 -112.16 -38.48 8.79
N LEU A 163 -112.08 -37.62 9.82
CA LEU A 163 -112.01 -36.16 9.69
C LEU A 163 -110.60 -35.63 9.37
N GLY A 164 -109.57 -36.49 9.31
CA GLY A 164 -108.21 -36.08 8.96
C GLY A 164 -107.52 -35.18 10.00
N LEU A 165 -107.86 -35.32 11.28
CA LEU A 165 -107.43 -34.39 12.32
C LEU A 165 -105.92 -34.47 12.68
N GLU A 166 -105.21 -35.50 12.21
CA GLU A 166 -103.77 -35.68 12.42
C GLU A 166 -102.91 -34.50 11.90
N ARG A 167 -103.39 -33.75 10.90
CA ARG A 167 -102.69 -32.56 10.39
C ARG A 167 -102.59 -31.46 11.45
N TRP A 168 -103.64 -31.27 12.27
CA TRP A 168 -103.67 -30.26 13.33
C TRP A 168 -102.71 -30.60 14.46
N ARG A 169 -102.56 -31.89 14.78
CA ARG A 169 -101.57 -32.37 15.74
C ARG A 169 -100.14 -32.03 15.32
N LYS A 170 -99.80 -32.15 14.03
CA LYS A 170 -98.49 -31.73 13.52
C LYS A 170 -98.24 -30.24 13.73
N TYR A 171 -99.26 -29.40 13.50
CA TYR A 171 -99.15 -27.95 13.73
C TYR A 171 -99.01 -27.60 15.22
N GLU A 172 -99.71 -28.31 16.10
CA GLU A 172 -99.53 -28.18 17.56
C GLU A 172 -98.09 -28.50 17.98
N ASP A 173 -97.53 -29.61 17.47
CA ASP A 173 -96.17 -30.04 17.82
C ASP A 173 -95.11 -29.06 17.29
N GLU A 174 -95.26 -28.55 16.07
CA GLU A 174 -94.35 -27.54 15.50
C GLU A 174 -94.41 -26.21 16.27
N ALA A 175 -95.60 -25.77 16.68
CA ALA A 175 -95.76 -24.58 17.52
C ALA A 175 -95.06 -24.74 18.89
N LYS A 176 -95.11 -25.93 19.51
CA LYS A 176 -94.40 -26.23 20.76
C LYS A 176 -92.89 -26.16 20.61
N GLU A 177 -92.34 -26.74 19.55
CA GLU A 177 -90.89 -26.73 19.31
C GLU A 177 -90.37 -25.31 19.10
N ARG A 178 -91.06 -24.52 18.27
CA ARG A 178 -90.70 -23.12 18.03
C ARG A 178 -90.83 -22.28 19.30
N LEU A 179 -91.89 -22.48 20.08
CA LEU A 179 -92.08 -21.78 21.36
C LEU A 179 -90.92 -22.04 22.33
N LYS A 180 -90.49 -23.30 22.45
CA LYS A 180 -89.35 -23.67 23.30
C LYS A 180 -88.04 -23.03 22.85
N ALA A 181 -87.81 -22.94 21.52
CA ALA A 181 -86.64 -22.29 20.95
C ALA A 181 -86.65 -20.77 21.21
N ALA A 182 -87.80 -20.12 21.05
CA ALA A 182 -87.98 -18.70 21.36
C ALA A 182 -87.71 -18.41 22.84
N GLN A 183 -88.28 -19.20 23.77
CA GLN A 183 -88.05 -19.09 25.21
C GLN A 183 -86.57 -19.26 25.61
N THR A 184 -85.87 -20.20 24.98
CA THR A 184 -84.43 -20.39 25.22
C THR A 184 -83.62 -19.18 24.73
N SER A 185 -84.01 -18.61 23.59
CA SER A 185 -83.36 -17.42 23.03
C SER A 185 -83.59 -16.18 23.90
N ILE A 186 -84.81 -16.01 24.41
CA ILE A 186 -85.18 -14.96 25.38
C ILE A 186 -84.24 -15.04 26.59
N HIS A 187 -84.15 -16.21 27.25
CA HIS A 187 -83.30 -16.38 28.44
C HIS A 187 -81.82 -16.06 28.17
N ASN A 188 -81.29 -16.48 27.01
CA ASN A 188 -79.91 -16.19 26.64
C ASN A 188 -79.68 -14.68 26.37
N ILE A 189 -80.64 -14.01 25.74
CA ILE A 189 -80.54 -12.57 25.47
C ILE A 189 -80.62 -11.79 26.79
N GLU A 190 -81.54 -12.14 27.69
CA GLU A 190 -81.64 -11.55 29.03
C GLU A 190 -80.30 -11.66 29.79
N GLY A 191 -79.68 -12.84 29.80
CA GLY A 191 -78.38 -13.05 30.43
C GLY A 191 -77.26 -12.19 29.82
N ARG A 192 -77.27 -11.97 28.50
CA ARG A 192 -76.29 -11.08 27.83
C ARG A 192 -76.54 -9.61 28.15
N ILE A 193 -77.80 -9.18 28.24
CA ILE A 193 -78.16 -7.82 28.66
C ILE A 193 -77.63 -7.57 30.08
N THR A 194 -77.80 -8.52 31.00
CA THR A 194 -77.28 -8.40 32.38
C THR A 194 -75.76 -8.23 32.42
N GLN A 195 -75.00 -9.01 31.63
CA GLN A 195 -73.54 -8.87 31.54
C GLN A 195 -73.13 -7.48 31.02
N ILE A 196 -73.83 -6.97 30.00
CA ILE A 196 -73.58 -5.63 29.48
C ILE A 196 -73.91 -4.56 30.53
N ASP A 197 -75.00 -4.70 31.29
CA ASP A 197 -75.37 -3.79 32.37
C ASP A 197 -74.30 -3.71 33.47
N GLU A 198 -73.67 -4.83 33.84
CA GLU A 198 -72.56 -4.88 34.78
C GLU A 198 -71.31 -4.13 34.26
N GLU A 199 -71.04 -4.21 32.95
CA GLU A 199 -69.96 -3.45 32.31
C GLU A 199 -70.27 -1.95 32.28
N LEU A 200 -71.50 -1.58 31.90
CA LEU A 200 -71.98 -0.19 31.85
C LEU A 200 -71.99 0.47 33.23
N ALA A 201 -72.19 -0.29 34.30
CA ALA A 201 -72.10 0.22 35.68
C ALA A 201 -70.71 0.81 36.02
N ARG A 202 -69.66 0.49 35.26
CA ARG A 202 -68.31 1.05 35.42
C ARG A 202 -68.14 2.43 34.78
N GLU A 203 -69.06 2.86 33.91
CA GLU A 203 -68.98 4.12 33.16
C GLU A 203 -68.77 5.36 34.05
N PRO A 204 -69.48 5.54 35.18
CA PRO A 204 -69.28 6.71 36.05
C PRO A 204 -67.88 6.76 36.66
N GLY A 205 -67.29 5.60 36.98
CA GLY A 205 -65.93 5.49 37.50
C GLY A 205 -64.89 5.87 36.44
N LEU A 206 -65.05 5.35 35.22
CA LEU A 206 -64.17 5.66 34.10
C LEU A 206 -64.26 7.14 33.66
N LYS A 207 -65.45 7.76 33.70
CA LYS A 207 -65.59 9.21 33.43
C LYS A 207 -64.84 10.06 34.46
N LYS A 208 -64.87 9.69 35.74
CA LYS A 208 -64.06 10.36 36.77
C LYS A 208 -62.57 10.16 36.54
N GLU A 209 -62.15 8.95 36.16
CA GLU A 209 -60.75 8.67 35.83
C GLU A 209 -60.30 9.45 34.58
N GLN A 210 -61.16 9.60 33.58
CA GLN A 210 -60.88 10.41 32.38
C GLN A 210 -60.61 11.86 32.78
N GLN A 211 -61.51 12.48 33.57
CA GLN A 211 -61.33 13.86 34.02
C GLN A 211 -60.03 14.05 34.81
N ALA A 212 -59.69 13.09 35.68
CA ALA A 212 -58.42 13.12 36.41
C ALA A 212 -57.21 13.01 35.46
N ALA A 213 -57.25 12.08 34.50
CA ALA A 213 -56.19 11.89 33.52
C ALA A 213 -56.04 13.09 32.57
N GLU A 214 -57.15 13.72 32.14
CA GLU A 214 -57.14 14.95 31.34
C GLU A 214 -56.48 16.11 32.09
N LYS A 215 -56.80 16.26 33.38
CA LYS A 215 -56.17 17.25 34.24
C LYS A 215 -54.66 17.01 34.37
N THR A 216 -54.25 15.79 34.71
CA THR A 216 -52.83 15.43 34.85
C THR A 216 -52.06 15.62 33.55
N TYR A 217 -52.65 15.26 32.41
CA TYR A 217 -52.05 15.49 31.09
C TYR A 217 -51.90 16.98 30.80
N GLY A 218 -52.93 17.80 31.05
CA GLY A 218 -52.87 19.24 30.87
C GLY A 218 -51.80 19.92 31.73
N GLU A 219 -51.68 19.52 33.00
CA GLU A 219 -50.64 20.01 33.92
C GLU A 219 -49.23 19.63 33.43
N ALA A 220 -49.04 18.38 32.98
CA ALA A 220 -47.76 17.90 32.47
C ALA A 220 -47.37 18.58 31.15
N LEU A 221 -48.32 18.81 30.25
CA LEU A 221 -48.11 19.51 28.99
C LEU A 221 -47.72 20.98 29.22
N ALA A 222 -48.44 21.69 30.08
CA ALA A 222 -48.13 23.09 30.41
C ALA A 222 -46.75 23.22 31.08
N ALA A 223 -46.39 22.29 31.98
CA ALA A 223 -45.06 22.25 32.59
C ALA A 223 -43.96 22.01 31.54
N LEU A 224 -44.20 21.09 30.60
CA LEU A 224 -43.27 20.80 29.51
C LEU A 224 -43.07 22.02 28.60
N GLU A 225 -44.15 22.69 28.18
CA GLU A 225 -44.09 23.90 27.35
C GLU A 225 -43.31 25.02 28.06
N THR A 226 -43.54 25.21 29.36
CA THR A 226 -42.82 26.20 30.18
C THR A 226 -41.33 25.88 30.25
N ALA A 227 -40.97 24.61 30.48
CA ALA A 227 -39.57 24.19 30.53
C ALA A 227 -38.86 24.27 29.17
N GLN A 228 -39.57 23.99 28.08
CA GLN A 228 -39.06 24.15 26.72
C GLN A 228 -38.80 25.61 26.38
N ALA A 229 -39.72 26.51 26.71
CA ALA A 229 -39.51 27.95 26.54
C ALA A 229 -38.28 28.44 27.34
N ALA A 230 -38.13 27.98 28.58
CA ALA A 230 -36.97 28.31 29.41
C ALA A 230 -35.65 27.74 28.85
N LEU A 231 -35.65 26.59 28.16
CA LEU A 231 -34.47 26.05 27.48
C LEU A 231 -34.10 26.85 26.22
N GLU A 232 -35.11 27.31 25.48
CA GLU A 232 -34.93 28.09 24.25
C GLU A 232 -34.18 29.41 24.51
N GLU A 233 -34.37 30.02 25.68
CA GLU A 233 -33.61 31.20 26.12
C GLU A 233 -32.09 30.97 26.08
N TYR A 234 -31.62 29.72 26.20
CA TYR A 234 -30.20 29.36 26.21
C TYR A 234 -29.72 28.71 24.90
N ALA A 235 -30.55 28.67 23.84
CA ALA A 235 -30.21 28.00 22.58
C ALA A 235 -28.97 28.57 21.87
N HIS A 236 -28.66 29.85 22.11
CA HIS A 236 -27.53 30.57 21.51
C HIS A 236 -26.17 30.28 22.19
N VAL A 237 -26.19 29.90 23.47
CA VAL A 237 -25.00 29.78 24.34
C VAL A 237 -23.90 28.85 23.76
N PRO A 238 -24.20 27.65 23.22
CA PRO A 238 -23.16 26.78 22.66
C PRO A 238 -22.42 27.42 21.47
N GLY A 239 -23.15 28.18 20.66
CA GLY A 239 -22.61 28.85 19.49
C GLY A 239 -21.68 30.01 19.87
N GLU A 240 -22.08 30.80 20.87
CA GLU A 240 -21.27 31.89 21.41
C GLU A 240 -20.03 31.37 22.14
N LEU A 241 -20.19 30.35 23.00
CA LEU A 241 -19.06 29.72 23.71
C LEU A 241 -18.01 29.20 22.73
N LYS A 242 -18.43 28.50 21.68
CA LYS A 242 -17.52 28.00 20.65
C LYS A 242 -16.78 29.12 19.92
N ARG A 243 -17.46 30.21 19.58
CA ARG A 243 -16.84 31.37 18.93
C ARG A 243 -15.84 32.06 19.84
N ALA A 244 -16.20 32.28 21.10
CA ALA A 244 -15.32 32.88 22.10
C ALA A 244 -14.06 32.03 22.32
N GLN A 245 -14.20 30.70 22.44
CA GLN A 245 -13.07 29.76 22.54
C GLN A 245 -12.15 29.77 21.31
N GLN A 246 -12.72 29.85 20.10
CA GLN A 246 -11.94 29.95 18.87
C GLN A 246 -11.16 31.27 18.79
N ASN A 247 -11.82 32.39 19.09
CA ASN A 247 -11.19 33.70 19.12
C ASN A 247 -10.07 33.78 20.16
N PHE A 248 -10.28 33.18 21.34
CA PHE A 248 -9.27 33.09 22.38
C PHE A 248 -8.04 32.30 21.91
N ALA A 249 -8.25 31.09 21.37
CA ALA A 249 -7.15 30.26 20.88
C ALA A 249 -6.36 30.90 19.72
N ASP A 250 -7.04 31.60 18.81
CA ASP A 250 -6.37 32.33 17.71
C ASP A 250 -5.56 33.51 18.24
N LEU A 251 -6.08 34.22 19.25
CA LEU A 251 -5.41 35.36 19.85
C LEU A 251 -4.22 34.95 20.75
N GLU A 252 -4.32 33.82 21.46
CA GLU A 252 -3.20 33.23 22.21
C GLU A 252 -2.03 32.87 21.28
N ARG A 253 -2.32 32.25 20.13
CA ARG A 253 -1.28 31.95 19.13
C ARG A 253 -0.58 33.20 18.64
N GLN A 254 -1.35 34.24 18.32
CA GLN A 254 -0.78 35.53 17.92
C GLN A 254 0.07 36.13 19.02
N GLN A 255 -0.36 36.08 20.29
CA GLN A 255 0.41 36.59 21.41
C GLN A 255 1.75 35.86 21.54
N ALA A 256 1.77 34.53 21.42
CA ALA A 256 3.01 33.75 21.46
C ALA A 256 3.99 34.11 20.31
N ASP A 257 3.48 34.42 19.12
CA ASP A 257 4.30 34.91 18.01
C ASP A 257 4.89 36.30 18.31
N TYR A 258 4.10 37.23 18.86
CA TYR A 258 4.60 38.55 19.26
C TYR A 258 5.61 38.47 20.42
N ASP A 259 5.43 37.57 21.38
CA ASP A 259 6.38 37.36 22.47
C ASP A 259 7.72 36.80 21.97
N ARG A 260 7.72 35.99 20.91
CA ARG A 260 8.94 35.53 20.23
C ARG A 260 9.64 36.69 19.52
N ASP A 261 8.90 37.46 18.74
CA ASP A 261 9.42 38.65 18.04
C ASP A 261 10.00 39.67 19.04
N LEU A 262 9.39 39.82 20.23
CA LEU A 262 9.88 40.69 21.28
C LEU A 262 11.28 40.26 21.74
N ARG A 263 11.47 38.97 22.05
CA ARG A 263 12.78 38.44 22.48
C ARG A 263 13.86 38.63 21.42
N GLU A 264 13.52 38.40 20.15
CA GLU A 264 14.47 38.61 19.03
C GLU A 264 14.92 40.08 18.94
N VAL A 265 14.00 41.02 19.11
CA VAL A 265 14.30 42.46 19.08
C VAL A 265 15.11 42.88 20.31
N GLU A 266 14.81 42.36 21.50
CA GLU A 266 15.60 42.60 22.72
C GLU A 266 17.04 42.11 22.56
N GLU A 267 17.26 40.90 22.02
CA GLU A 267 18.60 40.40 21.73
C GLU A 267 19.34 41.27 20.70
N GLN A 268 18.63 41.76 19.67
CA GLN A 268 19.21 42.64 18.66
C GLN A 268 19.66 43.97 19.27
N ILE A 269 18.87 44.54 20.17
CA ILE A 269 19.20 45.77 20.90
C ILE A 269 20.48 45.59 21.71
N GLU A 270 20.59 44.51 22.49
CA GLU A 270 21.77 44.26 23.32
C GLU A 270 23.04 44.02 22.48
N ARG A 271 22.92 43.31 21.34
CA ARG A 271 24.04 43.15 20.39
C ARG A 271 24.49 44.49 19.80
N ASN A 272 23.55 45.35 19.42
CA ASN A 272 23.89 46.66 18.84
C ASN A 272 24.52 47.59 19.88
N LYS A 273 24.02 47.61 21.13
CA LYS A 273 24.64 48.37 22.23
C LYS A 273 26.08 47.93 22.50
N ALA A 274 26.34 46.62 22.54
CA ALA A 274 27.68 46.08 22.74
C ALA A 274 28.65 46.52 21.63
N ARG A 275 28.20 46.49 20.37
CA ARG A 275 29.00 46.96 19.22
C ARG A 275 29.27 48.46 19.24
N ILE A 276 28.30 49.26 19.68
CA ILE A 276 28.49 50.72 19.85
C ILE A 276 29.56 50.97 20.91
N ALA A 277 29.48 50.32 22.08
CA ALA A 277 30.48 50.47 23.13
C ALA A 277 31.90 50.06 22.68
N GLU A 278 32.02 49.01 21.87
CA GLU A 278 33.30 48.60 21.26
C GLU A 278 33.84 49.67 20.31
N TYR A 279 33.00 50.23 19.44
CA TYR A 279 33.40 51.29 18.52
C TYR A 279 33.72 52.61 19.24
N GLU A 280 32.99 52.96 20.30
CA GLU A 280 33.27 54.15 21.13
C GLU A 280 34.67 54.03 21.77
N ALA A 281 35.01 52.88 22.33
CA ALA A 281 36.32 52.65 22.95
C ALA A 281 37.50 52.80 21.96
N VAL A 282 37.30 52.41 20.69
CA VAL A 282 38.33 52.59 19.63
C VAL A 282 38.41 54.05 19.18
N LEU A 283 37.26 54.74 19.06
CA LEU A 283 37.20 56.15 18.69
C LEU A 283 37.77 57.08 19.78
N GLU A 284 37.68 56.72 21.06
CA GLU A 284 38.34 57.47 22.14
C GLU A 284 39.87 57.51 22.01
N GLN A 285 40.45 56.50 21.35
CA GLN A 285 41.89 56.39 21.11
C GLN A 285 42.30 56.91 19.73
N GLU A 286 41.38 57.52 18.98
CA GLU A 286 41.57 58.01 17.61
C GLU A 286 42.84 58.86 17.48
N GLN A 287 43.01 59.87 18.32
CA GLN A 287 44.15 60.78 18.26
C GLN A 287 45.49 60.07 18.52
N THR A 288 45.51 59.08 19.41
CA THR A 288 46.72 58.30 19.74
C THR A 288 47.07 57.35 18.59
N ILE A 289 46.06 56.72 17.98
CA ILE A 289 46.23 55.78 16.86
C ILE A 289 46.71 56.51 15.60
N GLU A 290 46.12 57.69 15.30
CA GLU A 290 46.53 58.53 14.17
C GLU A 290 47.98 59.03 14.32
N GLN A 291 48.36 59.51 15.51
CA GLN A 291 49.73 59.97 15.78
C GLN A 291 50.77 58.83 15.73
N GLY A 292 50.45 57.66 16.27
CA GLY A 292 51.33 56.49 16.19
C GLY A 292 51.53 55.99 14.76
N TYR A 293 50.47 56.05 13.93
CA TYR A 293 50.56 55.72 12.51
C TYR A 293 51.38 56.73 11.70
N GLU A 294 51.26 58.03 11.99
CA GLU A 294 52.07 59.07 11.34
C GLU A 294 53.56 58.92 11.66
N GLN A 295 53.90 58.61 12.93
CA GLN A 295 55.27 58.32 13.33
C GLN A 295 55.83 57.05 12.66
N LEU A 296 54.99 56.02 12.44
CA LEU A 296 55.39 54.84 11.69
C LEU A 296 55.78 55.19 10.25
N GLN A 297 55.04 56.09 9.59
CA GLN A 297 55.36 56.52 8.22
C GLN A 297 56.69 57.27 8.15
N GLN A 298 56.93 58.20 9.08
CA GLN A 298 58.19 58.96 9.13
C GLN A 298 59.41 58.06 9.41
N ALA A 299 59.27 57.08 10.31
CA ALA A 299 60.32 56.10 10.57
C ALA A 299 60.61 55.21 9.35
N ARG A 300 59.58 54.88 8.53
CA ARG A 300 59.75 54.10 7.29
C ARG A 300 60.57 54.86 6.24
N GLU A 301 60.31 56.15 6.07
CA GLU A 301 61.07 57.01 5.15
C GLU A 301 62.53 57.14 5.58
N THR A 302 62.79 57.22 6.88
CA THR A 302 64.14 57.40 7.44
C THR A 302 64.98 56.12 7.33
N ASP A 303 64.42 54.94 7.60
CA ASP A 303 65.07 53.63 7.40
C ASP A 303 65.46 53.40 5.93
N ALA A 304 64.64 53.84 4.98
CA ALA A 304 64.93 53.71 3.55
C ALA A 304 66.21 54.47 3.13
N VAL A 305 66.39 55.70 3.62
CA VAL A 305 67.56 56.53 3.31
C VAL A 305 68.85 55.97 3.92
N LEU A 306 68.80 55.47 5.15
CA LEU A 306 69.98 54.92 5.84
C LEU A 306 70.45 53.59 5.21
N ARG A 307 69.54 52.76 4.69
CA ARG A 307 69.90 51.54 3.94
C ARG A 307 70.71 51.82 2.68
N GLU A 308 70.40 52.92 1.99
CA GLU A 308 71.12 53.30 0.77
C GLU A 308 72.58 53.68 1.07
N LYS A 309 72.81 54.39 2.18
CA LYS A 309 74.16 54.73 2.67
C LYS A 309 75.00 53.51 3.05
N LEU A 310 74.39 52.51 3.70
CA LEU A 310 75.06 51.25 4.08
C LEU A 310 75.60 50.48 2.87
N LEU A 311 74.83 50.41 1.78
CA LEU A 311 75.25 49.71 0.55
C LEU A 311 76.47 50.37 -0.11
N ALA A 312 76.50 51.71 -0.13
CA ALA A 312 77.61 52.47 -0.69
C ALA A 312 78.90 52.32 0.15
N TYR A 313 78.81 52.35 1.49
CA TYR A 313 79.96 52.15 2.38
C TYR A 313 80.64 50.78 2.18
N ASN A 314 79.85 49.70 2.11
CA ASN A 314 80.39 48.34 1.93
C ASN A 314 81.14 48.15 0.60
N THR A 315 80.77 48.90 -0.44
CA THR A 315 81.40 48.81 -1.76
C THR A 315 82.81 49.40 -1.75
N LEU A 316 83.00 50.54 -1.06
CA LEU A 316 84.29 51.22 -0.92
C LEU A 316 85.28 50.47 -0.01
N GLU A 317 84.79 49.85 1.07
CA GLU A 317 85.62 49.00 1.95
C GLU A 317 86.32 47.88 1.14
N ARG A 318 85.61 47.25 0.21
CA ARG A 318 86.17 46.16 -0.61
C ARG A 318 87.32 46.64 -1.51
N GLN A 319 87.18 47.82 -2.11
CA GLN A 319 88.21 48.38 -3.00
C GLN A 319 89.48 48.74 -2.22
N TYR A 320 89.33 49.31 -1.03
CA TYR A 320 90.45 49.64 -0.15
C TYR A 320 91.32 48.41 0.18
N GLN A 321 90.70 47.28 0.52
CA GLN A 321 91.41 46.05 0.86
C GLN A 321 92.17 45.43 -0.34
N GLU A 322 91.66 45.59 -1.56
CA GLU A 322 92.32 45.04 -2.76
C GLU A 322 93.63 45.77 -3.10
N VAL A 323 93.63 47.11 -3.02
CA VAL A 323 94.82 47.94 -3.30
C VAL A 323 95.91 47.70 -2.24
N GLN A 324 95.52 47.51 -0.98
CA GLN A 324 96.45 47.20 0.12
C GLN A 324 97.20 45.88 -0.09
N ARG A 325 96.55 44.85 -0.65
CA ARG A 325 97.19 43.56 -0.97
C ARG A 325 98.27 43.70 -2.04
N LYS A 326 97.99 44.44 -3.12
CA LYS A 326 98.94 44.64 -4.23
C LYS A 326 100.24 45.33 -3.78
N LEU A 327 100.13 46.27 -2.83
CA LEU A 327 101.30 46.96 -2.27
C LEU A 327 102.22 46.02 -1.47
N GLN A 328 101.67 45.01 -0.78
CA GLN A 328 102.46 44.02 -0.06
C GLN A 328 103.21 43.05 -0.99
N GLU A 329 102.61 42.68 -2.12
CA GLU A 329 103.24 41.77 -3.11
C GLU A 329 104.54 42.39 -3.69
N HIS A 330 104.53 43.67 -4.07
CA HIS A 330 105.71 44.36 -4.59
C HIS A 330 106.88 44.46 -3.59
N ARG A 331 106.60 44.57 -2.28
CA ARG A 331 107.64 44.60 -1.25
C ARG A 331 108.38 43.25 -1.18
N ALA A 332 107.65 42.15 -1.28
CA ALA A 332 108.20 40.80 -1.19
C ALA A 332 109.14 40.46 -2.36
N GLU A 333 108.87 40.97 -3.57
CA GLU A 333 109.72 40.76 -4.76
C GLU A 333 111.11 41.39 -4.60
N LEU A 334 111.18 42.62 -4.10
CA LEU A 334 112.46 43.33 -3.87
C LEU A 334 113.31 42.65 -2.79
N GLU A 335 112.69 42.15 -1.72
CA GLU A 335 113.37 41.40 -0.65
C GLU A 335 113.94 40.05 -1.12
N ALA A 336 113.41 39.47 -2.20
CA ALA A 336 113.93 38.24 -2.80
C ALA A 336 115.19 38.50 -3.65
N GLN A 337 115.21 39.59 -4.41
CA GLN A 337 116.36 39.98 -5.25
C GLN A 337 117.59 40.34 -4.42
N LEU A 338 117.40 41.00 -3.28
CA LEU A 338 118.47 41.34 -2.34
C LEU A 338 119.23 40.08 -1.86
N ARG A 339 118.48 39.04 -1.45
CA ARG A 339 119.04 37.78 -0.96
C ARG A 339 119.84 37.02 -2.01
N ALA A 340 119.47 37.14 -3.29
CA ALA A 340 120.21 36.51 -4.38
C ALA A 340 121.60 37.12 -4.59
N CYS A 341 121.72 38.44 -4.47
CA CYS A 341 123.01 39.14 -4.59
C CYS A 341 123.97 38.76 -3.45
N GLU A 342 123.47 38.64 -2.22
CA GLU A 342 124.28 38.25 -1.05
C GLU A 342 124.88 36.83 -1.19
N ALA A 343 124.17 35.90 -1.82
CA ALA A 343 124.66 34.54 -2.06
C ALA A 343 125.81 34.48 -3.08
N GLN A 344 125.77 35.30 -4.13
CA GLN A 344 126.80 35.33 -5.18
C GLN A 344 128.13 35.92 -4.68
N ILE A 345 128.07 36.91 -3.78
CA ILE A 345 129.27 37.52 -3.17
C ILE A 345 130.05 36.46 -2.38
N ALA A 346 129.36 35.63 -1.58
CA ALA A 346 129.99 34.61 -0.76
C ALA A 346 130.69 33.48 -1.56
N GLU A 347 130.31 33.27 -2.82
CA GLU A 347 130.92 32.25 -3.69
C GLU A 347 132.23 32.75 -4.31
N LEU A 348 132.28 34.01 -4.75
CA LEU A 348 133.45 34.61 -5.40
C LEU A 348 134.63 34.89 -4.45
N GLU A 349 134.39 35.02 -3.15
CA GLU A 349 135.45 35.24 -2.15
C GLU A 349 136.32 33.99 -1.87
N ARG A 350 135.90 32.78 -2.29
CA ARG A 350 136.62 31.53 -1.99
C ARG A 350 137.84 31.25 -2.87
N ASP A 351 137.94 31.84 -4.06
CA ASP A 351 138.96 31.50 -5.07
C ASP A 351 140.31 32.27 -4.96
N GLN A 352 140.51 33.10 -3.91
CA GLN A 352 141.59 34.10 -3.84
C GLN A 352 142.90 33.69 -3.13
N THR A 353 143.20 32.42 -2.87
CA THR A 353 144.19 32.02 -1.83
C THR A 353 145.57 31.48 -2.28
N GLN A 354 146.01 31.57 -3.54
CA GLN A 354 147.39 31.17 -3.94
C GLN A 354 148.05 32.07 -5.00
N ASP A 355 149.35 32.38 -4.80
CA ASP A 355 150.18 33.23 -5.67
C ASP A 355 151.02 32.39 -6.65
N TYR A 356 150.57 32.33 -7.91
CA TYR A 356 151.22 31.56 -8.99
C TYR A 356 152.27 32.37 -9.77
N GLY A 357 152.51 33.64 -9.44
CA GLY A 357 153.37 34.53 -10.22
C GLY A 357 154.87 34.22 -10.08
N GLU A 358 155.34 33.89 -8.88
CA GLU A 358 156.78 33.73 -8.59
C GLU A 358 157.38 32.46 -9.24
N GLN A 359 156.60 31.38 -9.34
CA GLN A 359 157.05 30.10 -9.89
C GLN A 359 157.20 30.10 -11.43
N LEU A 360 156.51 31.00 -12.13
CA LEU A 360 156.59 31.11 -13.59
C LEU A 360 157.93 31.73 -14.04
N ALA A 361 158.51 32.62 -13.23
CA ALA A 361 159.71 33.37 -13.58
C ALA A 361 160.99 32.51 -13.63
N GLU A 362 161.15 31.54 -12.72
CA GLU A 362 162.33 30.66 -12.68
C GLU A 362 162.42 29.74 -13.93
N VAL A 363 161.30 29.19 -14.37
CA VAL A 363 161.25 28.23 -15.49
C VAL A 363 161.59 28.90 -16.83
N ILE A 364 161.25 30.18 -16.99
CA ILE A 364 161.54 30.94 -18.23
C ILE A 364 163.05 31.18 -18.38
N ALA A 365 163.77 31.49 -17.30
CA ALA A 365 165.21 31.78 -17.35
C ALA A 365 166.05 30.56 -17.79
N GLU A 366 165.62 29.35 -17.45
CA GLU A 366 166.32 28.12 -17.80
C GLU A 366 166.17 27.77 -19.30
N ILE A 367 165.00 28.06 -19.90
CA ILE A 367 164.72 27.88 -21.34
C ILE A 367 165.65 28.74 -22.21
N GLU A 368 165.86 30.01 -21.85
CA GLU A 368 166.69 30.95 -22.64
C GLU A 368 168.15 30.50 -22.76
N SER A 369 168.68 29.79 -21.76
CA SER A 369 170.07 29.31 -21.76
C SER A 369 170.31 28.20 -22.79
N LEU A 370 169.34 27.31 -22.93
CA LEU A 370 169.40 26.13 -23.80
C LEU A 370 169.13 26.49 -25.27
N GLU A 371 168.36 27.54 -25.55
CA GLU A 371 168.15 28.05 -26.92
C GLU A 371 169.45 28.60 -27.55
N ARG A 372 170.37 29.16 -26.75
CA ARG A 372 171.67 29.64 -27.25
C ARG A 372 172.57 28.49 -27.72
N ALA A 373 172.52 27.35 -27.05
CA ALA A 373 173.27 26.16 -27.48
C ALA A 373 172.72 25.57 -28.79
N GLU A 374 171.41 25.72 -29.05
CA GLU A 374 170.78 25.27 -30.30
C GLU A 374 171.30 26.03 -31.52
N GLN A 375 171.42 27.37 -31.40
CA GLN A 375 171.93 28.22 -32.47
C GLN A 375 173.38 27.90 -32.84
N GLN A 376 174.20 27.51 -31.87
CA GLN A 376 175.61 27.19 -32.08
C GLN A 376 175.82 25.89 -32.87
N ARG A 377 174.95 24.89 -32.67
CA ARG A 377 174.92 23.64 -33.46
C ARG A 377 174.61 23.91 -34.93
N ASP A 378 173.65 24.79 -35.19
CA ASP A 378 173.17 25.06 -36.55
C ASP A 378 174.24 25.74 -37.40
N ALA A 379 174.95 26.73 -36.83
CA ALA A 379 176.04 27.43 -37.53
C ALA A 379 177.20 26.48 -37.95
N LEU A 380 177.59 25.55 -37.07
CA LEU A 380 178.65 24.57 -37.39
C LEU A 380 178.21 23.57 -38.48
N THR A 381 176.91 23.25 -38.54
CA THR A 381 176.36 22.33 -39.55
C THR A 381 176.40 22.97 -40.94
N GLU A 382 176.16 24.27 -41.03
CA GLU A 382 176.21 25.03 -42.28
C GLU A 382 177.64 25.09 -42.85
N GLU A 383 178.64 25.33 -41.99
CA GLU A 383 180.05 25.38 -42.36
C GLU A 383 180.57 24.05 -42.94
N VAL A 384 180.09 22.90 -42.44
CA VAL A 384 180.40 21.56 -42.99
C VAL A 384 179.89 21.41 -44.42
N ASN A 385 178.68 21.88 -44.70
CA ASN A 385 178.04 21.73 -46.01
C ASN A 385 178.76 22.55 -47.08
N GLU A 386 179.22 23.75 -46.76
CA GLU A 386 179.96 24.60 -47.70
C GLU A 386 181.29 23.96 -48.15
N LEU A 387 182.04 23.39 -47.20
CA LEU A 387 183.30 22.70 -47.49
C LEU A 387 183.10 21.46 -48.37
N GLU A 388 181.99 20.74 -48.18
CA GLU A 388 181.62 19.58 -49.00
C GLU A 388 181.31 19.95 -50.45
N GLN A 389 180.65 21.10 -50.67
CA GLN A 389 180.35 21.59 -52.02
C GLN A 389 181.64 21.96 -52.77
N GLU A 390 182.58 22.64 -52.13
CA GLU A 390 183.83 23.04 -52.76
C GLU A 390 184.70 21.82 -53.15
N LYS A 391 184.72 20.80 -52.28
CA LYS A 391 185.36 19.51 -52.59
C LYS A 391 184.74 18.83 -53.81
N ALA A 392 183.41 18.77 -53.87
CA ALA A 392 182.69 18.15 -54.99
C ALA A 392 182.93 18.90 -56.32
N ARG A 393 183.06 20.23 -56.28
CA ARG A 393 183.39 21.05 -57.44
C ARG A 393 184.77 20.69 -58.01
N LEU A 394 185.80 20.63 -57.16
CA LEU A 394 187.16 20.27 -57.57
C LEU A 394 187.24 18.82 -58.10
N GLU A 395 186.50 17.89 -57.51
CA GLU A 395 186.38 16.50 -58.01
C GLU A 395 185.80 16.44 -59.44
N THR A 396 184.91 17.37 -59.78
CA THR A 396 184.28 17.43 -61.10
C THR A 396 185.27 17.93 -62.17
N GLU A 397 186.01 19.00 -61.88
CA GLU A 397 187.06 19.49 -62.80
C GLU A 397 188.19 18.47 -62.99
N TRP A 398 188.53 17.75 -61.93
CA TRP A 398 189.50 16.66 -61.96
C TRP A 398 189.09 15.54 -62.94
N ARG A 399 187.81 15.15 -62.96
CA ARG A 399 187.28 14.15 -63.92
C ARG A 399 187.22 14.69 -65.36
N ILE A 400 186.88 15.95 -65.55
CA ILE A 400 186.80 16.55 -66.89
C ILE A 400 188.18 16.51 -67.57
N ILE A 401 189.22 16.96 -66.86
CA ILE A 401 190.62 16.92 -67.35
C ILE A 401 191.08 15.49 -67.64
N GLU A 402 190.65 14.51 -66.84
CA GLU A 402 190.95 13.09 -67.08
C GLU A 402 190.34 12.61 -68.40
N SER A 403 189.09 12.99 -68.69
CA SER A 403 188.40 12.58 -69.92
C SER A 403 189.02 13.22 -71.17
N GLU A 404 189.37 14.50 -71.11
CA GLU A 404 190.01 15.21 -72.22
C GLU A 404 191.41 14.65 -72.52
N GLY A 405 192.16 14.28 -71.47
CA GLY A 405 193.43 13.58 -71.62
C GLY A 405 193.31 12.20 -72.27
N LYS A 406 192.21 11.47 -71.99
CA LYS A 406 191.90 10.19 -72.64
C LYS A 406 191.49 10.36 -74.10
N ASP A 407 190.70 11.38 -74.43
CA ASP A 407 190.24 11.66 -75.80
C ASP A 407 191.41 12.10 -76.72
N LEU A 408 192.29 12.96 -76.21
CA LEU A 408 193.58 13.29 -76.85
C LEU A 408 194.41 12.03 -77.12
N SER A 409 194.45 11.10 -76.17
CA SER A 409 195.19 9.84 -76.31
C SER A 409 194.58 8.92 -77.38
N GLN A 410 193.25 8.88 -77.51
CA GLN A 410 192.58 8.12 -78.58
C GLN A 410 192.77 8.75 -79.96
N ARG A 411 192.72 10.08 -80.08
CA ARG A 411 192.98 10.79 -81.35
C ARG A 411 194.39 10.53 -81.86
N ILE A 412 195.38 10.54 -80.97
CA ILE A 412 196.76 10.15 -81.26
C ILE A 412 196.78 8.70 -81.79
N ALA A 413 196.18 7.75 -81.07
CA ALA A 413 196.17 6.34 -81.46
C ALA A 413 195.44 6.06 -82.80
N THR A 414 194.41 6.84 -83.10
CA THR A 414 193.63 6.71 -84.36
C THR A 414 194.41 7.24 -85.56
N LEU A 415 195.12 8.37 -85.39
CA LEU A 415 196.10 8.87 -86.36
C LEU A 415 197.23 7.86 -86.58
N GLU A 416 197.65 7.16 -85.53
CA GLU A 416 198.70 6.14 -85.58
C GLU A 416 198.27 4.86 -86.34
N GLN A 417 197.04 4.36 -86.17
CA GLN A 417 196.59 3.16 -86.89
C GLN A 417 196.27 3.39 -88.37
N ALA A 418 196.04 4.64 -88.76
CA ALA A 418 195.76 5.00 -90.15
C ALA A 418 197.02 5.19 -91.00
N GLN A 419 198.21 4.87 -90.45
CA GLN A 419 199.48 4.92 -91.16
C GLN A 419 199.38 4.12 -92.47
N GLY A 420 199.18 4.81 -93.60
CA GLY A 420 199.14 4.21 -94.94
C GLY A 420 197.90 4.45 -95.83
N VAL A 421 196.91 5.25 -95.44
CA VAL A 421 195.85 5.68 -96.38
C VAL A 421 196.21 7.04 -97.00
N SER A 422 195.78 7.36 -98.23
CA SER A 422 196.10 8.64 -98.90
C SER A 422 195.27 9.84 -98.43
N SER A 423 194.21 9.63 -97.65
CA SER A 423 193.47 10.70 -96.95
C SER A 423 193.50 10.47 -95.44
N CYS A 424 193.69 11.52 -94.65
CA CYS A 424 193.68 11.43 -93.18
C CYS A 424 192.28 11.12 -92.59
N PRO A 425 192.17 10.33 -91.50
CA PRO A 425 190.88 9.98 -90.90
C PRO A 425 190.20 11.12 -90.12
N LEU A 426 190.97 12.09 -89.63
CA LEU A 426 190.45 13.09 -88.68
C LEU A 426 189.84 14.31 -89.36
N CYS A 427 190.37 14.74 -90.51
CA CYS A 427 189.87 15.92 -91.22
C CYS A 427 189.65 15.72 -92.74
N GLY A 428 190.13 14.63 -93.35
CA GLY A 428 189.78 14.19 -94.72
C GLY A 428 190.65 14.67 -95.89
N GLN A 429 191.71 15.45 -95.69
CA GLN A 429 192.59 15.95 -96.78
C GLN A 429 193.66 14.93 -97.25
N PRO A 430 194.32 15.13 -98.43
CA PRO A 430 195.47 14.33 -98.87
C PRO A 430 196.65 14.57 -97.92
N LEU A 431 197.13 13.53 -97.24
CA LEU A 431 198.13 13.67 -96.19
C LEU A 431 199.53 13.32 -96.73
N SER A 432 200.46 14.28 -96.66
CA SER A 432 201.89 14.13 -96.95
C SER A 432 202.68 14.00 -95.65
N ASP A 433 203.76 13.23 -95.65
CA ASP A 433 204.45 12.78 -94.43
C ASP A 433 204.89 13.91 -93.46
N GLU A 434 205.35 15.07 -93.95
CA GLU A 434 205.71 16.22 -93.10
C GLU A 434 204.54 16.71 -92.22
N HIS A 435 203.32 16.71 -92.76
CA HIS A 435 202.15 17.24 -92.05
C HIS A 435 201.66 16.30 -90.96
N TYR A 436 201.94 15.00 -91.08
CA TYR A 436 201.62 14.00 -90.08
C TYR A 436 202.45 14.17 -88.80
N GLU A 437 203.76 14.41 -88.95
CA GLU A 437 204.67 14.56 -87.81
C GLU A 437 204.34 15.80 -86.96
N GLU A 438 203.94 16.90 -87.60
CA GLU A 438 203.65 18.16 -86.90
C GLU A 438 202.39 18.09 -86.02
N VAL A 439 201.30 17.51 -86.54
CA VAL A 439 200.06 17.34 -85.79
C VAL A 439 200.25 16.39 -84.59
N LEU A 440 201.06 15.35 -84.77
CA LEU A 440 201.30 14.37 -83.71
C LEU A 440 202.14 14.94 -82.57
N LYS A 441 203.03 15.90 -82.86
CA LYS A 441 203.81 16.62 -81.85
C LYS A 441 202.93 17.51 -80.97
N GLN A 442 202.05 18.32 -81.58
CA GLN A 442 201.14 19.22 -80.83
C GLN A 442 200.24 18.46 -79.84
N LEU A 443 199.63 17.35 -80.29
CA LEU A 443 198.74 16.56 -79.45
C LEU A 443 199.46 15.92 -78.25
N LYS A 444 200.76 15.61 -78.40
CA LYS A 444 201.57 15.08 -77.29
C LYS A 444 201.88 16.13 -76.23
N GLU A 445 202.15 17.38 -76.62
CA GLU A 445 202.40 18.50 -75.69
C GLU A 445 201.14 18.86 -74.89
N GLU A 446 199.96 18.96 -75.54
CA GLU A 446 198.68 19.23 -74.85
C GLU A 446 198.33 18.16 -73.80
N ARG A 447 198.64 16.89 -74.08
CA ARG A 447 198.38 15.79 -73.15
C ARG A 447 199.22 15.93 -71.86
N GLU A 448 200.45 16.40 -71.96
CA GLU A 448 201.37 16.51 -70.83
C GLU A 448 200.98 17.64 -69.88
N GLU A 449 200.47 18.76 -70.42
CA GLU A 449 199.96 19.89 -69.64
C GLU A 449 198.71 19.51 -68.83
N LYS A 450 197.76 18.78 -69.45
CA LYS A 450 196.56 18.27 -68.76
C LYS A 450 196.91 17.31 -67.62
N ARG A 451 197.94 16.48 -67.79
CA ARG A 451 198.39 15.51 -66.78
C ARG A 451 198.90 16.19 -65.50
N ASN A 452 199.59 17.32 -65.61
CA ASN A 452 200.10 18.06 -64.44
C ASN A 452 198.96 18.71 -63.65
N ARG A 453 197.98 19.32 -64.32
CA ARG A 453 196.79 19.88 -63.66
C ARG A 453 195.96 18.84 -62.92
N TRP A 454 195.84 17.64 -63.48
CA TRP A 454 195.13 16.54 -62.83
C TRP A 454 195.75 16.12 -61.48
N LYS A 455 197.08 16.12 -61.37
CA LYS A 455 197.77 15.84 -60.10
C LYS A 455 197.48 16.90 -59.03
N GLN A 456 197.53 18.18 -59.43
CA GLN A 456 197.35 19.32 -58.52
C GLN A 456 195.97 19.30 -57.84
N PHE A 457 194.91 19.08 -58.63
CA PHE A 457 193.55 18.98 -58.09
C PHE A 457 193.36 17.79 -57.13
N GLY A 458 194.07 16.68 -57.35
CA GLY A 458 194.00 15.52 -56.46
C GLY A 458 194.47 15.80 -55.03
N GLU A 459 195.49 16.65 -54.85
CA GLU A 459 196.03 17.00 -53.52
C GLU A 459 195.12 17.97 -52.74
N GLU A 460 194.44 18.89 -53.44
CA GLU A 460 193.51 19.85 -52.83
C GLU A 460 192.23 19.19 -52.31
N ILE A 461 191.69 18.23 -53.06
CA ILE A 461 190.51 17.45 -52.68
C ILE A 461 190.76 16.66 -51.37
N GLN A 462 191.97 16.16 -51.16
CA GLN A 462 192.31 15.39 -49.96
C GLN A 462 192.33 16.26 -48.69
N LYS A 463 192.87 17.49 -48.76
CA LYS A 463 192.90 18.43 -47.62
C LYS A 463 191.51 18.90 -47.20
N LEU A 464 190.61 19.10 -48.16
CA LEU A 464 189.22 19.46 -47.87
C LEU A 464 188.49 18.33 -47.13
N ALA A 465 188.75 17.07 -47.51
CA ALA A 465 188.11 15.91 -46.88
C ALA A 465 188.43 15.79 -45.37
N GLU A 466 189.67 16.06 -44.96
CA GLU A 466 190.10 16.00 -43.55
C GLU A 466 189.44 17.10 -42.69
N THR A 467 189.28 18.30 -43.27
CA THR A 467 188.67 19.46 -42.60
C THR A 467 187.19 19.22 -42.31
N ILE A 468 186.43 18.71 -43.28
CA ILE A 468 185.02 18.36 -43.16
C ILE A 468 184.78 17.36 -42.03
N GLN A 469 185.64 16.35 -41.90
CA GLN A 469 185.51 15.31 -40.89
C GLN A 469 185.68 15.85 -39.46
N THR A 470 186.48 16.89 -39.27
CA THR A 470 186.73 17.48 -37.96
C THR A 470 185.52 18.28 -37.48
N ARG A 471 184.94 19.11 -38.36
CA ARG A 471 183.76 19.93 -38.05
C ARG A 471 182.50 19.10 -37.75
N ARG A 472 182.30 17.97 -38.45
CA ARG A 472 181.19 17.05 -38.16
C ARG A 472 181.20 16.52 -36.71
N LYS A 473 182.38 16.29 -36.11
CA LYS A 473 182.48 15.82 -34.72
C LYS A 473 182.06 16.89 -33.69
N GLU A 474 182.25 18.17 -34.00
CA GLU A 474 181.87 19.28 -33.12
C GLU A 474 180.34 19.46 -33.07
N VAL A 475 179.65 19.24 -34.19
CA VAL A 475 178.18 19.26 -34.28
C VAL A 475 177.54 18.14 -33.43
N ASP A 476 178.08 16.93 -33.50
CA ASP A 476 177.53 15.77 -32.77
C ASP A 476 177.63 15.91 -31.25
N ALA A 477 178.61 16.67 -30.74
CA ALA A 477 178.81 16.88 -29.30
C ALA A 477 177.71 17.70 -28.61
N LEU A 478 176.99 18.55 -29.36
CA LEU A 478 175.95 19.45 -28.84
C LEU A 478 174.54 18.81 -28.77
N ALA A 479 174.35 17.63 -29.36
CA ALA A 479 173.06 16.95 -29.43
C ALA A 479 172.43 16.51 -28.07
N PRO A 480 173.17 16.05 -27.04
CA PRO A 480 172.55 15.55 -25.81
C PRO A 480 171.99 16.65 -24.89
N GLU A 481 172.52 17.87 -24.93
CA GLU A 481 172.08 18.97 -24.05
C GLU A 481 170.71 19.54 -24.45
N LEU A 482 170.35 19.50 -25.74
CA LEU A 482 169.14 20.11 -26.28
C LEU A 482 167.86 19.27 -26.09
N LYS A 483 167.95 18.04 -25.59
CA LYS A 483 166.79 17.14 -25.40
C LYS A 483 165.81 17.58 -24.31
N ARG A 484 166.22 18.43 -23.34
CA ARG A 484 165.38 18.85 -22.20
C ARG A 484 164.54 20.10 -22.45
N LEU A 485 164.79 20.83 -23.55
CA LEU A 485 164.18 22.13 -23.83
C LEU A 485 162.65 22.08 -24.02
N SER A 486 162.12 21.01 -24.62
CA SER A 486 160.68 20.90 -24.88
C SER A 486 159.84 20.71 -23.62
N ALA A 487 160.34 20.00 -22.61
CA ALA A 487 159.62 19.73 -21.37
C ALA A 487 159.48 20.97 -20.47
N LEU A 488 160.50 21.83 -20.47
CA LEU A 488 160.46 23.10 -19.72
C LEU A 488 159.42 24.08 -20.32
N ARG A 489 159.29 24.12 -21.65
CA ARG A 489 158.28 24.95 -22.35
C ARG A 489 156.83 24.60 -21.98
N GLU A 490 156.50 23.31 -21.84
CA GLU A 490 155.14 22.89 -21.42
C GLU A 490 154.82 23.32 -19.97
N THR A 491 155.82 23.24 -19.08
CA THR A 491 155.64 23.56 -17.66
C THR A 491 155.28 25.04 -17.46
N ALA A 492 155.95 25.94 -18.19
CA ALA A 492 155.68 27.37 -18.17
C ALA A 492 154.24 27.71 -18.61
N GLY A 493 153.74 27.07 -19.68
CA GLY A 493 152.37 27.30 -20.17
C GLY A 493 151.26 26.96 -19.15
N SER A 494 151.48 25.92 -18.33
CA SER A 494 150.48 25.51 -17.33
C SER A 494 150.33 26.48 -16.15
N LEU A 495 151.44 27.13 -15.76
CA LEU A 495 151.47 28.08 -14.65
C LEU A 495 150.84 29.42 -15.05
N GLN A 496 151.02 29.85 -16.31
CA GLN A 496 150.42 31.07 -16.83
C GLN A 496 148.88 31.03 -16.84
N ALA A 497 148.28 29.90 -17.26
CA ALA A 497 146.82 29.74 -17.29
C ALA A 497 146.14 29.78 -15.90
N LYS A 498 146.88 29.44 -14.84
CA LYS A 498 146.35 29.51 -13.46
C LYS A 498 146.34 30.92 -12.91
N HIS A 499 147.31 31.75 -13.29
CA HIS A 499 147.39 33.15 -12.85
C HIS A 499 146.24 34.01 -13.39
N GLU A 500 145.83 33.81 -14.65
CA GLU A 500 144.74 34.58 -15.29
C GLU A 500 143.36 34.31 -14.68
N ARG A 501 143.09 33.10 -14.17
CA ARG A 501 141.78 32.79 -13.54
C ARG A 501 141.56 33.50 -12.21
N ALA A 502 142.63 33.69 -11.43
CA ALA A 502 142.54 34.35 -10.13
C ALA A 502 142.23 35.85 -10.28
N THR A 503 142.62 36.47 -11.39
CA THR A 503 142.39 37.89 -11.66
C THR A 503 140.95 38.19 -12.10
N ASP A 504 140.33 37.35 -12.95
CA ASP A 504 138.94 37.55 -13.43
C ASP A 504 137.89 37.43 -12.29
N ALA A 505 138.13 36.57 -11.30
CA ALA A 505 137.25 36.41 -10.15
C ALA A 505 137.15 37.68 -9.29
N GLN A 506 138.21 38.49 -9.24
CA GLN A 506 138.27 39.70 -8.42
C GLN A 506 137.42 40.85 -8.98
N GLU A 507 137.32 40.99 -10.32
CA GLU A 507 136.49 42.04 -10.94
C GLU A 507 135.00 41.79 -10.76
N ARG A 508 134.54 40.54 -10.80
CA ARG A 508 133.11 40.20 -10.63
C ARG A 508 132.58 40.46 -9.23
N LEU A 509 133.41 40.27 -8.20
CA LEU A 509 133.03 40.50 -6.81
C LEU A 509 132.61 41.97 -6.56
N LEU A 510 133.30 42.92 -7.20
CA LEU A 510 133.00 44.36 -7.10
C LEU A 510 131.63 44.74 -7.68
N GLN A 511 131.22 44.11 -8.79
CA GLN A 511 129.96 44.43 -9.46
C GLN A 511 128.75 43.99 -8.65
N VAL A 512 128.73 42.74 -8.19
CA VAL A 512 127.60 42.15 -7.44
C VAL A 512 127.40 42.86 -6.09
N THR A 513 128.48 43.36 -5.48
CA THR A 513 128.42 44.10 -4.22
C THR A 513 127.69 45.44 -4.36
N ALA A 514 127.80 46.12 -5.51
CA ALA A 514 127.12 47.39 -5.75
C ALA A 514 125.60 47.23 -5.98
N GLU A 515 125.17 46.14 -6.62
CA GLU A 515 123.75 45.85 -6.88
C GLU A 515 122.98 45.56 -5.57
N ARG A 516 123.59 44.83 -4.63
CA ARG A 516 123.02 44.62 -3.29
C ARG A 516 122.69 45.95 -2.60
N ASP A 517 123.61 46.91 -2.62
CA ASP A 517 123.43 48.19 -1.91
C ASP A 517 122.30 49.04 -2.48
N HIS A 518 122.07 48.98 -3.80
CA HIS A 518 120.97 49.70 -4.41
C HIS A 518 119.60 49.15 -3.97
N LEU A 519 119.45 47.83 -3.98
CA LEU A 519 118.21 47.15 -3.58
C LEU A 519 117.89 47.35 -2.09
N ALA A 520 118.91 47.36 -1.22
CA ALA A 520 118.72 47.62 0.22
C ALA A 520 118.12 49.02 0.47
N ASN A 521 118.57 50.03 -0.28
CA ASN A 521 118.16 51.42 -0.09
C ASN A 521 116.70 51.69 -0.55
N LEU A 522 116.25 51.02 -1.61
CA LEU A 522 114.85 51.09 -2.09
C LEU A 522 113.84 50.57 -1.05
N LEU A 523 114.19 49.50 -0.34
CA LEU A 523 113.36 48.89 0.69
C LEU A 523 113.34 49.70 2.00
N GLU A 524 114.48 50.24 2.45
CA GLU A 524 114.57 51.04 3.69
C GLU A 524 113.79 52.36 3.59
N GLN A 525 113.80 53.01 2.42
CA GLN A 525 113.10 54.28 2.22
C GLN A 525 111.61 54.12 1.85
N ASP A 526 111.11 52.87 1.80
CA ASP A 526 109.72 52.56 1.42
C ASP A 526 109.32 53.17 0.04
N ASN A 527 110.32 53.45 -0.81
CA ASN A 527 110.23 54.20 -2.07
C ASN A 527 109.96 53.25 -3.26
N PHE A 528 108.92 52.42 -3.14
CA PHE A 528 108.47 51.51 -4.18
C PHE A 528 106.95 51.62 -4.40
N ALA A 529 106.49 51.35 -5.63
CA ALA A 529 105.08 51.36 -6.03
C ALA A 529 104.27 52.62 -5.60
N PRO A 530 104.63 53.84 -6.07
CA PRO A 530 103.97 55.09 -5.68
C PRO A 530 102.50 55.21 -6.13
N GLU A 531 102.13 54.58 -7.25
CA GLU A 531 100.79 54.62 -7.84
C GLU A 531 99.75 53.93 -6.94
N LEU A 532 100.08 52.75 -6.39
CA LEU A 532 99.22 52.01 -5.47
C LEU A 532 99.00 52.76 -4.15
N ARG A 533 100.01 53.51 -3.67
CA ARG A 533 99.88 54.32 -2.45
C ARG A 533 98.95 55.52 -2.65
N GLN A 534 98.93 56.11 -3.85
CA GLN A 534 98.03 57.22 -4.18
C GLN A 534 96.56 56.76 -4.26
N GLU A 535 96.30 55.61 -4.88
CA GLU A 535 94.95 55.02 -4.96
C GLU A 535 94.39 54.68 -3.57
N LEU A 536 95.25 54.17 -2.68
CA LEU A 536 94.89 53.86 -1.29
C LEU A 536 94.52 55.14 -0.51
N ALA A 537 95.20 56.25 -0.77
CA ALA A 537 94.88 57.56 -0.17
C ALA A 537 93.54 58.13 -0.67
N GLN A 538 93.19 57.94 -1.95
CA GLN A 538 91.90 58.36 -2.50
C GLN A 538 90.73 57.58 -1.90
N LEU A 539 90.85 56.24 -1.84
CA LEU A 539 89.83 55.39 -1.25
C LEU A 539 89.60 55.67 0.25
N THR A 540 90.65 56.12 0.96
CA THR A 540 90.53 56.56 2.35
C THR A 540 89.67 57.82 2.47
N ALA A 541 89.87 58.80 1.58
CA ALA A 541 89.11 60.05 1.58
C ALA A 541 87.63 59.85 1.20
N GLU A 542 87.35 58.97 0.24
CA GLU A 542 85.97 58.66 -0.19
C GLU A 542 85.16 57.96 0.92
N ARG A 543 85.81 57.12 1.74
CA ARG A 543 85.17 56.50 2.91
C ARG A 543 84.79 57.50 4.00
N GLU A 544 85.63 58.51 4.25
CA GLU A 544 85.34 59.55 5.26
C GLU A 544 84.20 60.49 4.82
N GLN A 545 84.05 60.75 3.52
CA GLN A 545 82.95 61.60 3.00
C GLN A 545 81.56 60.95 3.10
N LEU A 546 81.47 59.62 3.16
CA LEU A 546 80.19 58.90 3.10
C LEU A 546 79.34 58.99 4.37
N GLY A 547 79.96 59.31 5.52
CA GLY A 547 79.25 59.64 6.76
C GLY A 547 78.25 58.57 7.24
N TYR A 548 78.55 57.29 7.03
CA TYR A 548 77.73 56.18 7.50
C TYR A 548 77.94 55.95 9.00
N ASP A 549 76.89 56.11 9.81
CA ASP A 549 76.86 55.79 11.24
C ASP A 549 76.03 54.52 11.48
N GLU A 550 76.68 53.46 11.96
CA GLU A 550 76.06 52.17 12.23
C GLU A 550 75.00 52.22 13.34
N ARG A 551 75.11 53.17 14.29
CA ARG A 551 74.17 53.30 15.40
C ARG A 551 72.87 53.97 14.99
N GLU A 552 72.94 54.98 14.13
CA GLU A 552 71.76 55.71 13.62
C GLU A 552 70.81 54.78 12.83
N TYR A 553 71.36 53.80 12.10
CA TYR A 553 70.58 52.79 11.39
C TYR A 553 69.88 51.81 12.34
N GLN A 554 70.57 51.33 13.39
CA GLN A 554 69.99 50.37 14.34
C GLN A 554 68.84 50.98 15.14
N ASP A 555 68.98 52.21 15.64
CA ASP A 555 67.96 52.91 16.41
C ASP A 555 66.66 53.16 15.60
N THR A 556 66.80 53.50 14.31
CA THR A 556 65.65 53.73 13.41
C THR A 556 64.90 52.42 13.12
N HIS A 557 65.64 51.31 13.02
CA HIS A 557 65.07 50.00 12.74
C HIS A 557 64.29 49.40 13.91
N GLU A 558 64.76 49.58 15.15
CA GLU A 558 64.04 49.15 16.35
C GLU A 558 62.74 49.94 16.54
N ARG A 559 62.78 51.27 16.33
CA ARG A 559 61.60 52.14 16.41
C ARG A 559 60.50 51.78 15.40
N LEU A 560 60.89 51.24 14.24
CA LEU A 560 59.95 50.73 13.24
C LEU A 560 59.20 49.46 13.68
N GLN A 561 59.79 48.63 14.54
CA GLN A 561 59.12 47.41 15.02
C GLN A 561 58.08 47.72 16.10
N GLU A 562 58.39 48.64 17.00
CA GLU A 562 57.48 49.08 18.07
C GLU A 562 56.22 49.74 17.49
N LEU A 563 56.35 50.53 16.43
CA LEU A 563 55.23 51.27 15.84
C LEU A 563 54.30 50.42 14.95
N ARG A 564 54.58 49.12 14.71
CA ARG A 564 53.76 48.27 13.81
C ARG A 564 52.34 48.01 14.30
N GLU A 565 52.11 48.01 15.61
CA GLU A 565 50.78 47.74 16.17
C GLU A 565 49.73 48.78 15.76
N PHE A 566 50.16 50.02 15.52
CA PHE A 566 49.31 51.12 15.09
C PHE A 566 48.71 50.92 13.69
N GLU A 567 49.31 50.08 12.84
CA GLU A 567 48.75 49.72 11.52
C GLU A 567 47.44 48.92 11.67
N LYS A 568 47.40 47.97 12.60
CA LYS A 568 46.20 47.18 12.89
C LYS A 568 45.15 48.02 13.61
N GLN A 569 45.56 48.87 14.55
CA GLN A 569 44.66 49.76 15.29
C GLN A 569 43.99 50.78 14.35
N TYR A 570 44.73 51.35 13.39
CA TYR A 570 44.20 52.29 12.41
C TYR A 570 43.12 51.65 11.50
N SER A 571 43.32 50.40 11.07
CA SER A 571 42.30 49.68 10.28
C SER A 571 40.99 49.45 11.06
N THR A 572 41.08 49.13 12.35
CA THR A 572 39.92 48.95 13.23
C THR A 572 39.20 50.29 13.46
N LEU A 573 39.96 51.38 13.60
CA LEU A 573 39.44 52.74 13.73
C LEU A 573 38.62 53.15 12.49
N GLU A 574 39.09 52.86 11.27
CA GLU A 574 38.32 53.14 10.05
C GLU A 574 37.02 52.34 9.97
N VAL A 575 37.02 51.06 10.37
CA VAL A 575 35.82 50.22 10.42
C VAL A 575 34.82 50.76 11.44
N ALA A 576 35.28 51.15 12.62
CA ALA A 576 34.46 51.76 13.67
C ALA A 576 33.84 53.08 13.17
N ARG A 577 34.65 53.97 12.57
CA ARG A 577 34.20 55.28 12.05
C ARG A 577 33.11 55.14 10.97
N ASN A 578 33.28 54.19 10.04
CA ASN A 578 32.34 53.99 8.93
C ASN A 578 31.07 53.23 9.34
N SER A 579 31.17 52.32 10.31
CA SER A 579 30.06 51.44 10.69
C SER A 579 29.22 51.99 11.85
N MET A 580 29.77 52.90 12.66
CA MET A 580 29.10 53.47 13.83
C MET A 580 27.72 54.08 13.49
N PRO A 581 27.55 54.92 12.46
CA PRO A 581 26.24 55.51 12.16
C PRO A 581 25.17 54.47 11.82
N GLN A 582 25.55 53.39 11.12
CA GLN A 582 24.63 52.32 10.72
C GLN A 582 24.17 51.48 11.92
N VAL A 583 25.08 51.21 12.87
CA VAL A 583 24.73 50.45 14.08
C VAL A 583 23.86 51.28 15.03
N VAL A 584 24.11 52.59 15.14
CA VAL A 584 23.27 53.51 15.91
C VAL A 584 21.86 53.61 15.31
N GLU A 585 21.74 53.78 13.99
CA GLU A 585 20.42 53.80 13.32
C GLU A 585 19.67 52.47 13.48
N ALA A 586 20.38 51.33 13.40
CA ALA A 586 19.81 50.01 13.63
C ALA A 586 19.34 49.82 15.09
N LEU A 587 20.05 50.38 16.07
CA LEU A 587 19.62 50.39 17.48
C LEU A 587 18.33 51.21 17.66
N GLU A 588 18.28 52.43 17.13
CA GLU A 588 17.08 53.28 17.22
C GLU A 588 15.86 52.63 16.55
N GLY A 589 16.05 51.98 15.40
CA GLY A 589 15.01 51.21 14.71
C GLY A 589 14.49 50.04 15.57
N ALA A 590 15.40 49.29 16.18
CA ALA A 590 15.05 48.17 17.06
C ALA A 590 14.32 48.65 18.34
N GLU A 591 14.74 49.76 18.95
CA GLU A 591 14.06 50.33 20.13
C GLU A 591 12.64 50.85 19.81
N LYS A 592 12.43 51.45 18.63
CA LYS A 592 11.09 51.83 18.16
C LYS A 592 10.20 50.61 17.95
N ARG A 593 10.75 49.53 17.37
CA ARG A 593 10.05 48.26 17.19
C ARG A 593 9.70 47.62 18.54
N LEU A 594 10.62 47.62 19.50
CA LEU A 594 10.40 47.13 20.87
C LEU A 594 9.21 47.83 21.54
N LYS A 595 9.17 49.16 21.49
CA LYS A 595 8.04 49.95 22.04
C LYS A 595 6.70 49.58 21.38
N THR A 596 6.71 49.35 20.07
CA THR A 596 5.50 48.97 19.32
C THR A 596 5.03 47.57 19.70
N LEU A 597 5.96 46.60 19.79
CA LEU A 597 5.65 45.22 20.18
C LEU A 597 5.08 45.15 21.61
N HIS A 598 5.70 45.84 22.57
CA HIS A 598 5.18 45.92 23.95
C HIS A 598 3.72 46.42 23.99
N LYS A 599 3.41 47.47 23.21
CA LYS A 599 2.05 48.01 23.14
C LYS A 599 1.06 46.98 22.59
N VAL A 600 1.40 46.32 21.48
CA VAL A 600 0.53 45.31 20.84
C VAL A 600 0.33 44.09 21.75
N ILE A 601 1.38 43.61 22.41
CA ILE A 601 1.30 42.48 23.35
C ILE A 601 0.38 42.83 24.51
N HIS A 602 0.50 44.05 25.06
CA HIS A 602 -0.36 44.50 26.15
C HIS A 602 -1.84 44.59 25.74
N GLU A 603 -2.15 45.21 24.60
CA GLU A 603 -3.53 45.30 24.07
C GLU A 603 -4.15 43.92 23.81
N LYS A 604 -3.34 42.96 23.34
CA LYS A 604 -3.79 41.58 23.14
C LYS A 604 -4.01 40.83 24.45
N ALA A 605 -3.14 41.02 25.44
CA ALA A 605 -3.30 40.43 26.77
C ALA A 605 -4.61 40.90 27.42
N GLU A 606 -4.94 42.20 27.36
CA GLU A 606 -6.22 42.72 27.88
C GLU A 606 -7.43 42.12 27.15
N THR A 607 -7.30 41.86 25.85
CA THR A 607 -8.37 41.25 25.06
C THR A 607 -8.55 39.77 25.39
N LEU A 608 -7.46 39.06 25.65
CA LEU A 608 -7.48 37.67 26.10
C LEU A 608 -8.13 37.53 27.49
N GLU A 609 -7.80 38.41 28.43
CA GLU A 609 -8.43 38.42 29.76
C GLU A 609 -9.96 38.63 29.68
N LYS A 610 -10.41 39.53 28.79
CA LYS A 610 -11.84 39.74 28.52
C LYS A 610 -12.50 38.50 27.91
N LEU A 611 -11.87 37.87 26.93
CA LEU A 611 -12.36 36.65 26.30
C LEU A 611 -12.39 35.47 27.29
N GLU A 612 -11.40 35.35 28.18
CA GLU A 612 -11.36 34.34 29.23
C GLU A 612 -12.54 34.49 30.20
N ALA A 613 -12.82 35.73 30.65
CA ALA A 613 -13.97 36.04 31.48
C ALA A 613 -15.31 35.76 30.75
N GLU A 614 -15.40 36.08 29.45
CA GLU A 614 -16.56 35.78 28.61
C GLU A 614 -16.78 34.26 28.48
N ILE A 615 -15.72 33.49 28.22
CA ILE A 615 -15.77 32.03 28.14
C ILE A 615 -16.23 31.44 29.48
N ALA A 616 -15.69 31.90 30.60
CA ALA A 616 -16.09 31.43 31.93
C ALA A 616 -17.58 31.70 32.21
N HIS A 617 -18.07 32.89 31.84
CA HIS A 617 -19.50 33.21 31.95
C HIS A 617 -20.37 32.31 31.06
N LEU A 618 -19.98 32.13 29.79
CA LEU A 618 -20.70 31.27 28.84
C LEU A 618 -20.69 29.79 29.25
N GLN A 619 -19.64 29.31 29.93
CA GLN A 619 -19.60 27.96 30.50
C GLN A 619 -20.65 27.77 31.60
N VAL A 620 -20.83 28.75 32.48
CA VAL A 620 -21.89 28.70 33.51
C VAL A 620 -23.28 28.67 32.86
N LEU A 621 -23.49 29.44 31.80
CA LEU A 621 -24.75 29.42 31.05
C LEU A 621 -24.97 28.07 30.33
N GLU A 622 -23.91 27.42 29.83
CA GLU A 622 -24.01 26.10 29.22
C GLU A 622 -24.36 25.01 30.26
N GLU A 623 -23.82 25.10 31.48
CA GLU A 623 -24.24 24.21 32.57
C GLU A 623 -25.71 24.39 32.93
N GLU A 624 -26.21 25.63 32.99
CA GLU A 624 -27.62 25.90 33.23
C GLU A 624 -28.50 25.38 32.07
N ARG A 625 -28.06 25.57 30.82
CA ARG A 625 -28.72 24.99 29.64
C ARG A 625 -28.86 23.47 29.76
N GLN A 626 -27.79 22.77 30.14
CA GLN A 626 -27.81 21.32 30.33
C GLN A 626 -28.79 20.90 31.43
N ARG A 627 -28.85 21.65 32.55
CA ARG A 627 -29.86 21.41 33.60
C ARG A 627 -31.27 21.56 33.06
N ARG A 628 -31.55 22.63 32.30
CA ARG A 628 -32.86 22.85 31.66
C ARG A 628 -33.22 21.76 30.66
N GLU A 629 -32.24 21.28 29.90
CA GLU A 629 -32.44 20.18 28.95
C GLU A 629 -32.84 18.88 29.67
N THR A 630 -32.16 18.54 30.78
CA THR A 630 -32.53 17.36 31.57
C THR A 630 -33.93 17.49 32.19
N GLU A 631 -34.33 18.70 32.59
CA GLU A 631 -35.67 18.97 33.10
C GLU A 631 -36.75 18.81 32.02
N VAL A 632 -36.49 19.31 30.81
CA VAL A 632 -37.38 19.10 29.65
C VAL A 632 -37.56 17.62 29.36
N GLN A 633 -36.48 16.83 29.38
CA GLN A 633 -36.58 15.37 29.15
C GLN A 633 -37.42 14.69 30.23
N ARG A 634 -37.21 15.04 31.50
CA ARG A 634 -38.00 14.54 32.63
C ARG A 634 -39.49 14.86 32.44
N LEU A 635 -39.84 16.12 32.18
CA LEU A 635 -41.23 16.54 31.99
C LEU A 635 -41.87 15.91 30.75
N ARG A 636 -41.09 15.70 29.68
CA ARG A 636 -41.57 15.01 28.47
C ARG A 636 -41.94 13.56 28.75
N THR A 637 -41.18 12.88 29.59
CA THR A 637 -41.55 11.51 30.01
C THR A 637 -42.81 11.49 30.88
N ALA A 638 -42.98 12.47 31.76
CA ALA A 638 -44.20 12.61 32.57
C ALA A 638 -45.44 12.91 31.72
N GLU A 639 -45.34 13.81 30.74
CA GLU A 639 -46.40 14.12 29.78
C GLU A 639 -46.83 12.89 28.99
N ARG A 640 -45.89 12.12 28.43
CA ARG A 640 -46.21 10.87 27.71
C ARG A 640 -46.96 9.88 28.56
N SER A 641 -46.51 9.64 29.79
CA SER A 641 -47.18 8.72 30.73
C SER A 641 -48.61 9.17 31.06
N ALA A 642 -48.82 10.48 31.25
CA ALA A 642 -50.15 11.04 31.46
C ALA A 642 -51.05 10.89 30.22
N ASN A 643 -50.50 11.11 29.02
CA ASN A 643 -51.22 10.95 27.76
C ASN A 643 -51.62 9.49 27.48
N GLU A 644 -50.74 8.53 27.75
CA GLU A 644 -51.02 7.10 27.64
C GLU A 644 -52.17 6.69 28.57
N ARG A 645 -52.16 7.17 29.82
CA ARG A 645 -53.24 6.93 30.77
C ARG A 645 -54.57 7.51 30.26
N LEU A 646 -54.56 8.75 29.77
CA LEU A 646 -55.74 9.39 29.20
C LEU A 646 -56.29 8.60 28.01
N THR A 647 -55.41 8.20 27.10
CA THR A 647 -55.78 7.42 25.90
C THR A 647 -56.41 6.08 26.29
N ARG A 648 -55.84 5.37 27.26
CA ARG A 648 -56.38 4.11 27.77
C ARG A 648 -57.81 4.26 28.30
N VAL A 649 -58.06 5.28 29.11
CA VAL A 649 -59.40 5.51 29.69
C VAL A 649 -60.41 5.91 28.60
N ARG A 650 -60.01 6.73 27.63
CA ARG A 650 -60.86 7.08 26.47
C ARG A 650 -61.25 5.85 25.65
N GLN A 651 -60.32 4.91 25.42
CA GLN A 651 -60.62 3.66 24.73
C GLN A 651 -61.62 2.79 25.51
N GLN A 652 -61.48 2.70 26.83
CA GLN A 652 -62.43 1.96 27.68
C GLN A 652 -63.84 2.58 27.62
N LEU A 653 -63.95 3.91 27.64
CA LEU A 653 -65.23 4.60 27.48
C LEU A 653 -65.84 4.41 26.09
N ALA A 654 -65.04 4.43 25.04
CA ALA A 654 -65.51 4.16 23.68
C ALA A 654 -66.04 2.73 23.53
N ALA A 655 -65.40 1.75 24.17
CA ALA A 655 -65.89 0.36 24.21
C ALA A 655 -67.25 0.25 24.91
N LEU A 656 -67.45 0.97 26.03
CA LEU A 656 -68.74 1.01 26.71
C LEU A 656 -69.85 1.63 25.84
N GLU A 657 -69.53 2.63 25.02
CA GLU A 657 -70.51 3.23 24.10
C GLU A 657 -70.96 2.22 23.03
N SER A 658 -70.04 1.40 22.51
CA SER A 658 -70.39 0.27 21.63
C SER A 658 -71.27 -0.76 22.34
N GLN A 659 -71.04 -1.02 23.62
CA GLN A 659 -71.87 -1.94 24.40
C GLN A 659 -73.29 -1.38 24.62
N LYS A 660 -73.47 -0.07 24.79
CA LYS A 660 -74.81 0.55 24.86
C LYS A 660 -75.62 0.33 23.59
N GLN A 661 -74.99 0.52 22.42
CA GLN A 661 -75.64 0.24 21.14
C GLN A 661 -76.03 -1.24 21.04
N ARG A 662 -75.11 -2.14 21.43
CA ARG A 662 -75.38 -3.58 21.41
C ARG A 662 -76.51 -3.99 22.36
N ARG A 663 -76.61 -3.35 23.51
CA ARG A 663 -77.71 -3.56 24.47
C ARG A 663 -79.04 -3.16 23.87
N ALA A 664 -79.13 -2.00 23.22
CA ALA A 664 -80.35 -1.54 22.56
C ALA A 664 -80.83 -2.51 21.46
N ASP A 665 -79.90 -3.04 20.65
CA ASP A 665 -80.23 -4.07 19.63
C ASP A 665 -80.78 -5.36 20.27
N LEU A 666 -80.18 -5.78 21.39
CA LEU A 666 -80.60 -6.97 22.11
C LEU A 666 -81.96 -6.79 22.79
N GLU A 667 -82.25 -5.60 23.33
CA GLU A 667 -83.55 -5.26 23.89
C GLU A 667 -84.64 -5.29 22.82
N GLN A 668 -84.40 -4.72 21.64
CA GLN A 668 -85.38 -4.79 20.55
C GLN A 668 -85.64 -6.24 20.14
N ARG A 669 -84.58 -7.04 20.00
CA ARG A 669 -84.70 -8.46 19.65
C ARG A 669 -85.42 -9.27 20.73
N LEU A 670 -85.26 -8.91 22.00
CA LEU A 670 -85.96 -9.52 23.12
C LEU A 670 -87.47 -9.28 23.01
N ILE A 671 -87.87 -8.04 22.72
CA ILE A 671 -89.28 -7.66 22.50
C ILE A 671 -89.88 -8.49 21.36
N ASP A 672 -89.21 -8.53 20.20
CA ASP A 672 -89.69 -9.26 19.02
C ASP A 672 -89.88 -10.76 19.31
N LEU A 673 -88.94 -11.38 20.04
CA LEU A 673 -89.03 -12.80 20.41
C LEU A 673 -90.12 -13.07 21.46
N GLN A 674 -90.37 -12.11 22.37
CA GLN A 674 -91.46 -12.22 23.35
C GLN A 674 -92.82 -12.17 22.66
N GLU A 675 -93.01 -11.28 21.69
CA GLU A 675 -94.22 -11.23 20.86
C GLU A 675 -94.41 -12.53 20.06
N GLU A 676 -93.35 -13.03 19.43
CA GLU A 676 -93.39 -14.31 18.70
C GLU A 676 -93.76 -15.48 19.63
N ALA A 677 -93.20 -15.52 20.85
CA ALA A 677 -93.51 -16.55 21.83
C ALA A 677 -94.99 -16.51 22.26
N VAL A 678 -95.60 -15.34 22.39
CA VAL A 678 -97.05 -15.21 22.68
C VAL A 678 -97.87 -15.82 21.54
N ILE A 679 -97.58 -15.46 20.30
CA ILE A 679 -98.29 -15.99 19.12
C ILE A 679 -98.15 -17.52 19.04
N LEU A 680 -96.94 -18.04 19.25
CA LEU A 680 -96.68 -19.49 19.21
C LEU A 680 -97.43 -20.24 20.33
N ALA A 681 -97.60 -19.63 21.51
CA ALA A 681 -98.39 -20.19 22.59
C ALA A 681 -99.89 -20.25 22.23
N GLU A 682 -100.43 -19.21 21.61
CA GLU A 682 -101.80 -19.20 21.11
C GLU A 682 -102.02 -20.26 20.02
N LEU A 683 -101.08 -20.38 19.07
CA LEU A 683 -101.13 -21.38 18.01
C LEU A 683 -101.10 -22.82 18.56
N ARG A 684 -100.24 -23.08 19.55
CA ARG A 684 -100.21 -24.37 20.25
C ARG A 684 -101.60 -24.71 20.81
N ASP A 685 -102.25 -23.76 21.47
CA ASP A 685 -103.54 -24.00 22.11
C ASP A 685 -104.67 -24.14 21.07
N ALA A 686 -104.65 -23.32 20.01
CA ALA A 686 -105.60 -23.36 18.92
C ALA A 686 -105.56 -24.68 18.13
N PHE A 687 -104.36 -25.23 17.88
CA PHE A 687 -104.20 -26.50 17.16
C PHE A 687 -104.39 -27.74 18.05
N GLY A 688 -104.47 -27.56 19.36
CA GLY A 688 -104.65 -28.63 20.33
C GLY A 688 -106.03 -29.30 20.29
N LYS A 689 -106.19 -30.31 21.15
CA LYS A 689 -107.40 -31.16 21.23
C LYS A 689 -108.68 -30.37 21.53
N ASN A 690 -108.58 -29.28 22.27
CA ASN A 690 -109.71 -28.45 22.69
C ASN A 690 -109.95 -27.25 21.76
N GLY A 691 -109.09 -27.04 20.75
CA GLY A 691 -109.19 -25.95 19.81
C GLY A 691 -109.91 -26.37 18.53
N VAL A 692 -109.28 -26.13 17.39
CA VAL A 692 -109.85 -26.39 16.06
C VAL A 692 -110.27 -27.87 15.90
N GLN A 693 -109.55 -28.81 16.52
CA GLN A 693 -109.91 -30.23 16.47
C GLN A 693 -111.30 -30.51 17.05
N ALA A 694 -111.65 -29.91 18.20
CA ALA A 694 -112.96 -30.06 18.82
C ALA A 694 -114.05 -29.44 17.93
N MET A 695 -113.82 -28.22 17.43
CA MET A 695 -114.76 -27.53 16.53
C MET A 695 -115.08 -28.33 15.27
N ILE A 696 -114.08 -28.98 14.66
CA ILE A 696 -114.30 -29.80 13.45
C ILE A 696 -115.16 -31.02 13.78
N ILE A 697 -114.92 -31.69 14.92
CA ILE A 697 -115.72 -32.84 15.34
C ILE A 697 -117.17 -32.42 15.62
N GLU A 698 -117.37 -31.35 16.37
CA GLU A 698 -118.70 -30.82 16.70
C GLU A 698 -119.49 -30.41 15.45
N SER A 699 -118.83 -29.84 14.43
CA SER A 699 -119.48 -29.49 13.16
C SER A 699 -119.88 -30.71 12.32
N ALA A 700 -119.22 -31.85 12.50
CA ALA A 700 -119.38 -33.02 11.63
C ALA A 700 -120.44 -34.01 12.13
N ILE A 701 -120.65 -34.05 13.45
CA ILE A 701 -121.62 -34.97 14.08
C ILE A 701 -123.06 -34.73 13.61
N PRO A 702 -123.57 -33.48 13.52
CA PRO A 702 -124.91 -33.23 13.00
C PRO A 702 -125.11 -33.71 11.55
N GLU A 703 -124.07 -33.61 10.71
CA GLU A 703 -124.12 -34.11 9.32
C GLU A 703 -124.23 -35.65 9.30
N LEU A 704 -123.45 -36.32 10.14
CA LEU A 704 -123.47 -37.78 10.31
C LEU A 704 -124.84 -38.25 10.81
N GLU A 705 -125.37 -37.61 11.84
CA GLU A 705 -126.67 -37.90 12.45
C GLU A 705 -127.81 -37.75 11.42
N SER A 706 -127.85 -36.61 10.71
CA SER A 706 -128.86 -36.35 9.67
C SER A 706 -128.85 -37.40 8.55
N THR A 707 -127.65 -37.80 8.12
CA THR A 707 -127.49 -38.80 7.05
C THR A 707 -127.91 -40.19 7.52
N ALA A 708 -127.51 -40.59 8.74
CA ALA A 708 -127.91 -41.85 9.34
C ALA A 708 -129.44 -41.92 9.53
N ASN A 709 -130.05 -40.86 10.05
CA ASN A 709 -131.50 -40.81 10.26
C ASN A 709 -132.31 -40.89 8.99
N ARG A 710 -131.84 -40.26 7.90
CA ARG A 710 -132.51 -40.37 6.60
C ARG A 710 -132.57 -41.81 6.09
N LEU A 711 -131.47 -42.53 6.23
CA LEU A 711 -131.38 -43.94 5.83
C LEU A 711 -132.19 -44.84 6.77
N LEU A 712 -132.14 -44.58 8.08
CA LEU A 712 -132.88 -45.33 9.09
C LEU A 712 -134.40 -45.16 8.91
N ALA A 713 -134.86 -43.96 8.58
CA ALA A 713 -136.27 -43.67 8.31
C ALA A 713 -136.79 -44.45 7.09
N GLN A 714 -135.99 -44.58 6.01
CA GLN A 714 -136.35 -45.39 4.84
C GLN A 714 -136.48 -46.89 5.15
N MET A 715 -135.72 -47.40 6.12
CA MET A 715 -135.76 -48.81 6.50
C MET A 715 -136.79 -49.14 7.59
N THR A 716 -137.29 -48.14 8.32
CA THR A 716 -138.16 -48.32 9.49
C THR A 716 -139.52 -47.64 9.34
N ASP A 717 -139.83 -47.09 8.16
CA ASP A 717 -141.00 -46.24 7.92
C ASP A 717 -141.10 -45.07 8.92
N GLY A 718 -139.95 -44.52 9.32
CA GLY A 718 -139.85 -43.37 10.23
C GLY A 718 -140.00 -43.68 11.73
N ARG A 719 -140.08 -44.96 12.13
CA ARG A 719 -140.29 -45.36 13.54
C ARG A 719 -139.08 -45.21 14.45
N MET A 720 -137.87 -45.04 13.89
CA MET A 720 -136.63 -44.95 14.65
C MET A 720 -135.82 -43.72 14.25
N GLN A 721 -135.30 -43.00 15.23
CA GLN A 721 -134.33 -41.92 15.09
C GLN A 721 -133.11 -42.18 15.97
N LEU A 722 -131.95 -41.73 15.51
CA LEU A 722 -130.65 -41.87 16.14
C LEU A 722 -130.11 -40.49 16.50
N ARG A 723 -129.46 -40.39 17.66
CA ARG A 723 -128.73 -39.21 18.11
C ARG A 723 -127.34 -39.59 18.61
N PHE A 724 -126.34 -38.79 18.26
CA PHE A 724 -125.00 -38.91 18.85
C PHE A 724 -124.87 -37.91 20.00
N SER A 725 -124.63 -38.41 21.21
CA SER A 725 -124.33 -37.55 22.37
C SER A 725 -122.82 -37.32 22.46
N THR A 726 -122.43 -36.04 22.42
CA THR A 726 -121.02 -35.60 22.45
C THR A 726 -120.50 -35.31 23.86
N GLN A 727 -121.40 -35.28 24.84
CA GLN A 727 -121.07 -34.90 26.21
C GLN A 727 -121.81 -35.80 27.20
N ARG A 728 -121.08 -36.23 28.24
CA ARG A 728 -121.63 -36.98 29.36
C ARG A 728 -121.15 -36.35 30.66
N GLU A 729 -122.09 -36.06 31.55
CA GLU A 729 -121.75 -35.61 32.89
C GLU A 729 -121.05 -36.75 33.65
N LYS A 730 -119.87 -36.45 34.20
CA LYS A 730 -119.24 -37.31 35.19
C LYS A 730 -120.02 -37.22 36.50
N THR A 731 -119.84 -38.20 37.38
CA THR A 731 -120.32 -38.18 38.77
C THR A 731 -119.84 -36.95 39.57
N THR A 732 -118.83 -36.23 39.07
CA THR A 732 -118.25 -34.99 39.64
C THR A 732 -118.88 -33.70 39.10
N GLY A 733 -119.87 -33.77 38.20
CA GLY A 733 -120.50 -32.60 37.56
C GLY A 733 -119.70 -31.99 36.39
N GLU A 734 -118.49 -32.48 36.11
CA GLU A 734 -117.74 -32.09 34.92
C GLU A 734 -118.28 -32.80 33.68
N LEU A 735 -118.52 -32.04 32.61
CA LEU A 735 -118.83 -32.57 31.29
C LEU A 735 -117.58 -33.25 30.70
N ARG A 736 -117.71 -34.53 30.37
CA ARG A 736 -116.70 -35.29 29.62
C ARG A 736 -117.16 -35.41 28.17
N GLU A 737 -116.28 -35.07 27.24
CA GLU A 737 -116.51 -35.37 25.83
C GLU A 737 -116.62 -36.90 25.61
N THR A 738 -117.69 -37.33 24.94
CA THR A 738 -118.00 -38.72 24.61
C THR A 738 -118.54 -38.80 23.18
N LEU A 739 -118.88 -40.00 22.72
CA LEU A 739 -119.61 -40.23 21.47
C LEU A 739 -120.56 -41.41 21.69
N ASP A 740 -121.58 -41.17 22.51
CA ASP A 740 -122.62 -42.14 22.86
C ASP A 740 -123.73 -42.15 21.79
N ILE A 741 -124.38 -43.31 21.60
CA ILE A 741 -125.38 -43.51 20.55
C ILE A 741 -126.72 -43.79 21.22
N GLU A 742 -127.66 -42.86 21.05
CA GLU A 742 -129.00 -42.93 21.60
C GLU A 742 -130.00 -43.14 20.45
N ILE A 743 -130.99 -44.00 20.66
CA ILE A 743 -132.02 -44.30 19.67
C ILE A 743 -133.38 -43.97 20.29
N ALA A 744 -134.19 -43.21 19.57
CA ALA A 744 -135.57 -42.90 19.91
C ALA A 744 -136.53 -43.72 19.03
N ASP A 745 -137.47 -44.41 19.67
CA ASP A 745 -138.55 -45.17 19.03
C ASP A 745 -139.90 -44.90 19.72
N GLU A 746 -140.94 -45.66 19.35
CA GLU A 746 -142.30 -45.57 19.93
C GLU A 746 -142.37 -45.79 21.45
N LEU A 747 -141.37 -46.46 22.05
CA LEU A 747 -141.26 -46.76 23.48
C LEU A 747 -140.35 -45.78 24.24
N GLY A 748 -139.74 -44.81 23.55
CA GLY A 748 -138.88 -43.76 24.12
C GLY A 748 -137.41 -43.85 23.69
N THR A 749 -136.58 -42.99 24.27
CA THR A 749 -135.13 -42.94 23.97
C THR A 749 -134.35 -43.90 24.85
N ARG A 750 -133.59 -44.81 24.23
CA ARG A 750 -132.77 -45.82 24.91
C ARG A 750 -131.39 -45.92 24.27
N ASN A 751 -130.42 -46.44 25.02
CA ASN A 751 -129.10 -46.69 24.46
C ASN A 751 -129.15 -47.82 23.41
N TYR A 752 -128.27 -47.75 22.42
CA TYR A 752 -128.14 -48.74 21.35
C TYR A 752 -128.12 -50.20 21.87
N GLU A 753 -127.49 -50.48 23.02
CA GLU A 753 -127.35 -51.83 23.56
C GLU A 753 -128.68 -52.52 23.95
N MET A 754 -129.80 -51.78 24.01
CA MET A 754 -131.11 -52.29 24.43
C MET A 754 -132.00 -52.78 23.27
N TYR A 755 -131.54 -52.71 22.01
CA TYR A 755 -132.33 -53.04 20.82
C TYR A 755 -132.18 -54.49 20.36
N SER A 756 -133.25 -55.06 19.79
CA SER A 756 -133.27 -56.44 19.29
C SER A 756 -132.40 -56.62 18.04
N GLY A 757 -131.96 -57.85 17.74
CA GLY A 757 -131.00 -58.12 16.66
C GLY A 757 -131.40 -57.58 15.27
N GLY A 758 -132.70 -57.56 14.95
CA GLY A 758 -133.20 -57.00 13.69
C GLY A 758 -133.24 -55.46 13.65
N GLU A 759 -133.53 -54.80 14.76
CA GLU A 759 -133.54 -53.34 14.89
C GLU A 759 -132.11 -52.79 14.97
N ALA A 760 -131.27 -53.42 15.79
CA ALA A 760 -129.85 -53.14 15.89
C ALA A 760 -129.18 -53.22 14.51
N PHE A 761 -129.54 -54.21 13.68
CA PHE A 761 -129.02 -54.31 12.32
C PHE A 761 -129.33 -53.07 11.46
N ARG A 762 -130.57 -52.56 11.49
CA ARG A 762 -130.96 -51.36 10.71
C ARG A 762 -130.24 -50.10 11.19
N ILE A 763 -130.11 -49.94 12.52
CA ILE A 763 -129.34 -48.84 13.13
C ILE A 763 -127.88 -48.88 12.66
N ASN A 764 -127.25 -50.05 12.81
CA ASN A 764 -125.86 -50.28 12.41
C ASN A 764 -125.63 -50.00 10.93
N PHE A 765 -126.54 -50.47 10.08
CA PHE A 765 -126.50 -50.25 8.65
C PHE A 765 -126.58 -48.74 8.32
N ALA A 766 -127.53 -48.03 8.92
CA ALA A 766 -127.71 -46.60 8.71
C ALA A 766 -126.48 -45.77 9.11
N ILE A 767 -125.91 -46.01 10.30
CA ILE A 767 -124.70 -45.33 10.77
C ILE A 767 -123.52 -45.60 9.85
N ARG A 768 -123.34 -46.87 9.44
CA ARG A 768 -122.20 -47.30 8.65
C ARG A 768 -122.21 -46.70 7.25
N ILE A 769 -123.38 -46.66 6.60
CA ILE A 769 -123.52 -45.96 5.32
C ILE A 769 -123.32 -44.46 5.49
N ALA A 770 -123.82 -43.85 6.57
CA ALA A 770 -123.60 -42.43 6.85
C ALA A 770 -122.11 -42.11 7.06
N LEU A 771 -121.36 -42.93 7.81
CA LEU A 771 -119.92 -42.83 7.98
C LEU A 771 -119.20 -42.99 6.64
N SER A 772 -119.62 -43.95 5.80
CA SER A 772 -119.06 -44.17 4.47
C SER A 772 -119.28 -42.98 3.53
N GLN A 773 -120.47 -42.36 3.57
CA GLN A 773 -120.77 -41.15 2.80
C GLN A 773 -119.96 -39.96 3.30
N MET A 774 -119.82 -39.81 4.62
CA MET A 774 -119.02 -38.75 5.24
C MET A 774 -117.53 -38.88 4.88
N LEU A 775 -116.99 -40.11 4.92
CA LEU A 775 -115.67 -40.46 4.41
C LEU A 775 -115.51 -40.08 2.94
N ALA A 776 -116.47 -40.47 2.10
CA ALA A 776 -116.43 -40.20 0.66
C ALA A 776 -116.48 -38.71 0.31
N ARG A 777 -117.12 -37.88 1.15
CA ARG A 777 -117.24 -36.42 0.96
C ARG A 777 -116.05 -35.64 1.49
N ARG A 778 -115.59 -35.93 2.71
CA ARG A 778 -114.62 -35.06 3.43
C ARG A 778 -113.17 -35.53 3.32
N ALA A 779 -112.90 -36.83 3.25
CA ALA A 779 -111.52 -37.33 3.19
C ALA A 779 -110.91 -37.24 1.77
N GLY A 780 -111.69 -36.84 0.75
CA GLY A 780 -111.37 -37.08 -0.66
C GLY A 780 -111.22 -38.56 -1.01
N ALA A 781 -111.50 -39.45 -0.04
CA ALA A 781 -111.34 -40.88 -0.16
C ALA A 781 -112.61 -41.45 -0.82
N HIS A 782 -112.68 -41.42 -2.15
CA HIS A 782 -113.81 -42.00 -2.87
C HIS A 782 -113.78 -43.53 -2.82
N LEU A 783 -114.18 -44.15 -1.70
CA LEU A 783 -114.62 -45.54 -1.69
C LEU A 783 -115.93 -45.62 -2.48
N ARG A 784 -115.79 -45.86 -3.78
CA ARG A 784 -116.90 -46.06 -4.71
C ARG A 784 -117.45 -47.49 -4.67
N THR A 785 -116.83 -48.36 -3.88
CA THR A 785 -117.20 -49.77 -3.75
C THR A 785 -117.64 -50.05 -2.31
N LEU A 786 -118.83 -50.60 -2.18
CA LEU A 786 -119.37 -51.11 -0.93
C LEU A 786 -119.42 -52.65 -1.03
N PHE A 787 -118.85 -53.34 -0.05
CA PHE A 787 -118.88 -54.80 0.01
C PHE A 787 -119.89 -55.25 1.06
N ILE A 788 -120.74 -56.20 0.70
CA ILE A 788 -121.76 -56.76 1.58
C ILE A 788 -121.62 -58.29 1.57
N ASP A 789 -121.20 -58.87 2.70
CA ASP A 789 -121.09 -60.31 2.90
C ASP A 789 -122.27 -60.77 3.79
N GLU A 790 -123.28 -61.40 3.18
CA GLU A 790 -124.56 -61.80 3.80
C GLU A 790 -125.27 -60.65 4.56
N GLY A 791 -125.73 -59.64 3.82
CA GLY A 791 -126.38 -58.44 4.38
C GLY A 791 -127.87 -58.58 4.71
N PHE A 792 -128.50 -59.69 4.39
CA PHE A 792 -129.88 -59.97 4.75
C PHE A 792 -129.88 -61.38 5.33
N GLY A 793 -130.05 -61.48 6.65
CA GLY A 793 -130.07 -62.78 7.33
C GLY A 793 -131.00 -63.74 6.60
N THR A 794 -130.56 -65.00 6.44
CA THR A 794 -131.51 -66.09 6.18
C THR A 794 -132.50 -66.08 7.33
N GLN A 795 -133.79 -65.92 7.04
CA GLN A 795 -134.84 -66.11 8.04
C GLN A 795 -134.64 -67.42 8.81
#